data_AF-A0A538JLE4-F1
#
_entry.id   AF-A0A538JLE4-F1
#
_cell.length_a   1.000
_cell.length_b   1.000
_cell.length_c   1.000
_cell.angle_alpha   90.00
_cell.angle_beta   90.00
_cell.angle_gamma   90.00
#
_symmetry.space_group_name_H-M   'P 1'
#
loop_
_entity.id
_entity.type
_entity.pdbx_description
1 polymer ?
#
loop_
_entity_poly.entity_id
_entity_poly.type
_entity_poly.pdbx_seq_one_letter_code
_entity_poly.pdbx_strand_id
1 'polypeptide(L)'
;MSRRSSTAPARGDLVWDSGRVASRQQAFVPYRGPALLSDARYWWTVRIWDAGGRASPFATPVRFDTGLRDPDWRAAWIRRASAGEPEEYTFARTDFSLKAAAIDRAVAYMSASQQAELWINGTRVAQGPSFAYPDDGYYLATDVTLALRSGVANAIGALYHWSGTGKGRPASEPGVIVQVSVEYGDGTRQLVTTDGSWRVQRAPWLPAPPRNQDSGDFVEALDGRAWPLGWDQPGFDDAAWQVPTVVGRHPAPPFTHLTAQRGRIVETPVRPVAFTRTASGAFVADFGRVIAAVTAITFHRGVAGRAISLRAGYLLDEQGDVSTSRGTQGTDMSTRYVERAGEQTFRTFSYLGFRYLQVDAPGEVLAAGDVVAYARHSDVPDEHAASFSSSDPTLDAVWELARHSALFASQEQFIDTPTREKGPFLRDAFNESETAMRAFGEQNLTRQVLLEFARSQSRYWPDGRLNAVYPAGQGKRDIPDYTEIYPEWVWQYYENTGDRGLLDQLYPVLVNIADYVARYVDPTTGLVTDLAGGGDEDYKFGIVDWPPAMRYGYDVSTVARTTVNILAIDALSRVVEVAAALRRPSAEVDTQRRRAEALTEAVGAHLTRPDGVYVDGLRADGTQSGHASQQANAMALAAGLVPALRQKTVADHVVRLGMAMGPMTAEALLRALHAARRDGDLVATLTNRHQPGWANILDRGGTFTWEAWDPIDAEGDSMSHGWGSTVLVAMQEALLGVRPTAPGWATLDMVAPATLHRVEGVVRIPAGRVTVSWVRTRADPRALTAHVTIPPNATATVHVPAKRASDVTEGGGAAAHATGVHLLSLESGTAVFRVGSGTYTFRRCSACTRGSHRAVALFTGIAGVVLASLVTLVAVRRRRSRALRRAQG
;
A
#
# COMPACT_ATOMS: atom_id res chain seq x y z
N MET A 1 -0.23 -41.51 13.86
CA MET A 1 -1.46 -42.10 13.29
C MET A 1 -2.65 -41.47 14.02
N SER A 2 -3.39 -40.57 13.37
CA SER A 2 -4.61 -39.97 13.94
C SER A 2 -5.82 -40.54 13.19
N ARG A 3 -6.76 -41.11 13.94
CA ARG A 3 -8.03 -41.62 13.42
C ARG A 3 -8.82 -40.44 12.85
N ARG A 4 -9.19 -40.50 11.57
CA ARG A 4 -10.19 -39.61 10.98
C ARG A 4 -11.54 -39.92 11.63
N SER A 5 -11.92 -39.16 12.66
CA SER A 5 -13.31 -39.09 13.11
C SER A 5 -14.06 -38.14 12.18
N SER A 6 -15.17 -38.59 11.60
CA SER A 6 -16.04 -37.81 10.69
C SER A 6 -17.04 -36.91 11.42
N THR A 7 -16.76 -36.55 12.67
CA THR A 7 -17.60 -35.67 13.50
C THR A 7 -16.95 -34.30 13.57
N ALA A 8 -17.73 -33.23 13.34
CA ALA A 8 -17.27 -31.86 13.54
C ALA A 8 -16.74 -31.71 15.00
N PRO A 9 -15.61 -31.03 15.22
CA PRO A 9 -15.05 -30.83 16.55
C PRO A 9 -16.03 -30.05 17.43
N ALA A 10 -16.22 -30.48 18.67
CA ALA A 10 -17.03 -29.77 19.65
C ALA A 10 -16.30 -28.52 20.16
N ARG A 11 -17.06 -27.60 20.78
CA ARG A 11 -16.50 -26.39 21.39
C ARG A 11 -15.48 -26.78 22.47
N GLY A 12 -14.25 -26.33 22.32
CA GLY A 12 -13.15 -26.62 23.26
C GLY A 12 -12.26 -27.80 22.86
N ASP A 13 -12.59 -28.53 21.79
CA ASP A 13 -11.75 -29.62 21.29
C ASP A 13 -10.44 -29.09 20.68
N LEU A 14 -9.36 -29.84 20.89
CA LEU A 14 -8.10 -29.61 20.18
C LEU A 14 -8.28 -29.98 18.70
N VAL A 15 -8.28 -28.97 17.83
CA VAL A 15 -8.44 -29.16 16.38
C VAL A 15 -7.13 -29.60 15.72
N TRP A 16 -6.00 -29.01 16.11
CA TRP A 16 -4.69 -29.31 15.55
C TRP A 16 -3.56 -29.03 16.53
N ASP A 17 -2.59 -29.94 16.55
CA ASP A 17 -1.28 -29.77 17.17
C ASP A 17 -0.23 -30.18 16.13
N SER A 18 0.68 -29.27 15.80
CA SER A 18 1.78 -29.54 14.88
C SER A 18 2.89 -30.38 15.54
N GLY A 19 2.87 -30.50 16.87
CA GLY A 19 3.99 -30.97 17.67
C GLY A 19 5.19 -30.03 17.56
N ARG A 20 6.38 -30.55 17.90
CA ARG A 20 7.62 -29.82 17.63
C ARG A 20 8.02 -30.00 16.17
N VAL A 21 7.90 -28.95 15.38
CA VAL A 21 8.38 -28.93 13.99
C VAL A 21 9.78 -28.31 13.94
N ALA A 22 10.75 -29.04 13.39
CA ALA A 22 12.11 -28.52 13.16
C ALA A 22 12.10 -27.55 11.96
N SER A 23 11.82 -26.28 12.22
CA SER A 23 11.80 -25.22 11.21
C SER A 23 12.20 -23.88 11.82
N ARG A 24 12.80 -23.01 10.99
CA ARG A 24 13.04 -21.60 11.33
C ARG A 24 11.96 -20.67 10.79
N GLN A 25 11.00 -21.18 10.01
CA GLN A 25 9.92 -20.40 9.43
C GLN A 25 8.99 -19.88 10.53
N GLN A 26 8.73 -18.57 10.54
CA GLN A 26 7.93 -17.89 11.57
C GLN A 26 6.76 -17.08 10.99
N ALA A 27 6.75 -16.85 9.68
CA ALA A 27 5.69 -16.16 8.95
C ALA A 27 5.19 -17.08 7.84
N PHE A 28 3.91 -16.93 7.48
CA PHE A 28 3.23 -17.73 6.45
C PHE A 28 3.41 -19.25 6.65
N VAL A 29 3.45 -19.70 7.91
CA VAL A 29 3.49 -21.12 8.26
C VAL A 29 2.11 -21.72 7.94
N PRO A 30 1.99 -22.65 6.98
CA PRO A 30 0.69 -23.14 6.56
C PRO A 30 0.06 -23.99 7.66
N TYR A 31 -1.22 -23.76 7.90
CA TYR A 31 -2.03 -24.67 8.70
C TYR A 31 -2.14 -26.03 7.98
N ARG A 32 -1.81 -27.12 8.69
CA ARG A 32 -1.84 -28.50 8.17
C ARG A 32 -2.77 -29.42 8.95
N GLY A 33 -3.68 -28.83 9.74
CA GLY A 33 -4.70 -29.59 10.45
C GLY A 33 -5.87 -29.97 9.53
N PRO A 34 -6.94 -30.55 10.11
CA PRO A 34 -8.18 -30.84 9.40
C PRO A 34 -8.79 -29.59 8.74
N ALA A 35 -9.53 -29.76 7.65
CA ALA A 35 -10.21 -28.65 6.99
C ALA A 35 -11.06 -27.83 7.99
N LEU A 36 -10.89 -26.51 7.96
CA LEU A 36 -11.61 -25.61 8.85
C LEU A 36 -13.08 -25.50 8.41
N LEU A 37 -13.96 -25.36 9.40
CA LEU A 37 -15.38 -25.10 9.18
C LEU A 37 -15.56 -23.64 8.74
N SER A 38 -16.64 -23.38 8.00
CA SER A 38 -17.03 -22.01 7.65
C SER A 38 -17.80 -21.40 8.81
N ASP A 39 -17.68 -20.07 8.96
CA ASP A 39 -18.34 -19.31 10.03
C ASP A 39 -18.12 -19.94 11.41
N ALA A 40 -16.84 -20.15 11.73
CA ALA A 40 -16.41 -20.78 12.95
C ALA A 40 -15.27 -19.99 13.59
N ARG A 41 -15.20 -20.03 14.92
CA ARG A 41 -14.15 -19.39 15.70
C ARG A 41 -13.13 -20.42 16.18
N TYR A 42 -11.86 -20.11 15.96
CA TYR A 42 -10.73 -20.92 16.41
C TYR A 42 -9.82 -20.11 17.32
N TRP A 43 -9.30 -20.75 18.36
CA TRP A 43 -8.23 -20.21 19.18
C TRP A 43 -6.94 -20.97 18.86
N TRP A 44 -5.83 -20.25 18.82
CA TRP A 44 -4.53 -20.85 18.62
C TRP A 44 -3.49 -20.20 19.52
N THR A 45 -2.46 -20.97 19.81
CA THR A 45 -1.25 -20.52 20.50
C THR A 45 -0.05 -21.20 19.86
N VAL A 46 1.13 -20.64 20.08
CA VAL A 46 2.39 -21.15 19.57
C VAL A 46 3.44 -21.04 20.66
N ARG A 47 4.40 -21.97 20.65
CA ARG A 47 5.66 -21.84 21.37
C ARG A 47 6.81 -22.16 20.41
N ILE A 48 7.99 -21.67 20.73
CA ILE A 48 9.20 -21.87 19.93
C ILE A 48 10.27 -22.56 20.77
N TRP A 49 11.33 -23.03 20.11
CA TRP A 49 12.53 -23.54 20.76
C TRP A 49 13.72 -22.71 20.31
N ASP A 50 14.58 -22.32 21.24
CA ASP A 50 15.83 -21.63 20.92
C ASP A 50 16.89 -22.59 20.34
N ALA A 51 18.04 -22.05 19.94
CA ALA A 51 19.15 -22.84 19.40
C ALA A 51 19.73 -23.84 20.42
N GLY A 52 19.53 -23.63 21.72
CA GLY A 52 19.91 -24.55 22.79
C GLY A 52 18.84 -25.61 23.08
N GLY A 53 17.74 -25.65 22.32
CA GLY A 53 16.64 -26.60 22.52
C GLY A 53 15.72 -26.25 23.69
N ARG A 54 15.84 -25.06 24.27
CA ARG A 54 14.94 -24.59 25.35
C ARG A 54 13.64 -24.08 24.76
N ALA A 55 12.53 -24.61 25.25
CA ALA A 55 11.19 -24.16 24.85
C ALA A 55 10.87 -22.80 25.48
N SER A 56 10.24 -21.92 24.72
CA SER A 56 9.54 -20.78 25.28
C SER A 56 8.27 -21.24 26.02
N PRO A 57 7.71 -20.39 26.90
CA PRO A 57 6.29 -20.49 27.23
C PRO A 57 5.43 -20.44 25.96
N PHE A 58 4.22 -20.99 26.03
CA PHE A 58 3.21 -20.73 25.02
C PHE A 58 2.86 -19.25 25.00
N ALA A 59 2.68 -18.69 23.80
CA ALA A 59 2.15 -17.36 23.60
C ALA A 59 0.72 -17.26 24.17
N THR A 60 0.30 -16.05 24.54
CA THR A 60 -1.09 -15.80 24.88
C THR A 60 -2.00 -16.26 23.73
N PRO A 61 -2.99 -17.13 23.99
CA PRO A 61 -3.89 -17.58 22.93
C PRO A 61 -4.60 -16.41 22.26
N VAL A 62 -4.63 -16.44 20.94
CA VAL A 62 -5.35 -15.48 20.09
C VAL A 62 -6.38 -16.22 19.25
N ARG A 63 -7.36 -15.49 18.72
CA ARG A 63 -8.46 -16.08 17.94
C ARG A 63 -8.40 -15.63 16.47
N PHE A 64 -8.95 -16.46 15.59
CA PHE A 64 -9.36 -16.06 14.25
C PHE A 64 -10.72 -16.69 13.93
N ASP A 65 -11.50 -16.00 13.10
CA ASP A 65 -12.79 -16.49 12.62
C ASP A 65 -12.65 -16.84 11.14
N THR A 66 -13.31 -17.90 10.70
CA THR A 66 -13.41 -18.27 9.29
C THR A 66 -14.62 -17.60 8.63
N GLY A 67 -14.47 -17.24 7.36
CA GLY A 67 -15.54 -16.68 6.56
C GLY A 67 -16.52 -17.73 6.00
N LEU A 68 -17.43 -17.25 5.16
CA LEU A 68 -18.30 -18.04 4.27
C LEU A 68 -17.59 -18.46 2.99
N ARG A 69 -17.88 -19.68 2.53
CA ARG A 69 -17.65 -20.10 1.14
C ARG A 69 -18.95 -19.92 0.36
N ASP A 70 -18.89 -19.88 -0.98
CA ASP A 70 -20.09 -19.75 -1.83
C ASP A 70 -21.28 -20.64 -1.40
N PRO A 71 -21.13 -21.98 -1.17
CA PRO A 71 -22.27 -22.83 -0.78
C PRO A 71 -22.79 -22.59 0.66
N ASP A 72 -22.00 -21.90 1.50
CA ASP A 72 -22.33 -21.65 2.90
C ASP A 72 -23.29 -20.44 3.06
N TRP A 73 -23.41 -19.60 2.03
CA TRP A 73 -24.37 -18.49 2.00
C TRP A 73 -25.81 -19.00 2.00
N ARG A 74 -26.63 -18.38 2.86
CA ARG A 74 -28.08 -18.58 2.95
C ARG A 74 -28.86 -17.36 2.47
N ALA A 75 -28.22 -16.20 2.43
CA ALA A 75 -28.78 -14.95 1.93
C ALA A 75 -28.93 -14.91 0.41
N ALA A 76 -29.88 -14.10 -0.03
CA ALA A 76 -30.11 -13.77 -1.42
C ALA A 76 -29.61 -12.36 -1.74
N TRP A 77 -29.08 -12.21 -2.95
CA TRP A 77 -28.83 -10.91 -3.54
C TRP A 77 -30.17 -10.22 -3.79
N ILE A 78 -30.27 -8.98 -3.33
CA ILE A 78 -31.45 -8.14 -3.50
C ILE A 78 -31.06 -6.81 -4.15
N ARG A 79 -32.01 -6.19 -4.85
CA ARG A 79 -31.85 -4.85 -5.41
C ARG A 79 -33.18 -4.12 -5.48
N ARG A 80 -33.12 -2.79 -5.56
CA ARG A 80 -34.24 -1.96 -6.01
C ARG A 80 -34.48 -2.15 -7.51
N ALA A 81 -35.71 -1.99 -7.96
CA ALA A 81 -35.99 -1.87 -9.40
C ALA A 81 -35.28 -0.61 -9.95
N SER A 82 -34.39 -0.80 -10.93
CA SER A 82 -33.67 0.29 -11.57
C SER A 82 -34.62 1.13 -12.42
N ALA A 83 -34.44 2.45 -12.42
CA ALA A 83 -35.12 3.35 -13.34
C ALA A 83 -34.25 3.73 -14.55
N GLY A 84 -33.16 2.99 -14.81
CA GLY A 84 -32.18 3.33 -15.85
C GLY A 84 -31.24 4.47 -15.44
N GLU A 85 -31.01 4.62 -14.13
CA GLU A 85 -30.11 5.64 -13.58
C GLU A 85 -28.64 5.28 -13.89
N PRO A 86 -27.77 6.26 -14.21
CA PRO A 86 -26.36 5.98 -14.51
C PRO A 86 -25.54 5.57 -13.29
N GLU A 87 -26.02 5.95 -12.10
CA GLU A 87 -25.59 5.47 -10.79
C GLU A 87 -26.79 5.37 -9.85
N GLU A 88 -26.70 4.53 -8.82
CA GLU A 88 -27.79 4.26 -7.89
C GLU A 88 -27.30 4.25 -6.44
N TYR A 89 -27.92 5.10 -5.61
CA TYR A 89 -27.83 5.01 -4.16
C TYR A 89 -29.14 4.44 -3.62
N THR A 90 -29.06 3.38 -2.82
CA THR A 90 -30.25 2.68 -2.33
C THR A 90 -30.09 2.31 -0.86
N PHE A 91 -31.15 2.59 -0.08
CA PHE A 91 -31.33 2.02 1.24
C PHE A 91 -31.98 0.64 1.11
N ALA A 92 -31.49 -0.33 1.88
CA ALA A 92 -32.14 -1.62 2.11
C ALA A 92 -32.23 -1.85 3.62
N ARG A 93 -33.38 -2.26 4.16
CA ARG A 93 -33.53 -2.48 5.60
C ARG A 93 -34.46 -3.63 5.95
N THR A 94 -34.34 -4.12 7.17
CA THR A 94 -35.34 -4.95 7.83
C THR A 94 -35.25 -4.82 9.36
N ASP A 95 -36.39 -5.01 10.03
CA ASP A 95 -36.46 -5.23 11.47
C ASP A 95 -36.53 -6.73 11.76
N PHE A 96 -35.86 -7.16 12.82
CA PHE A 96 -35.88 -8.55 13.25
C PHE A 96 -35.78 -8.65 14.78
N SER A 97 -36.28 -9.76 15.32
CA SER A 97 -36.16 -10.07 16.75
C SER A 97 -35.15 -11.18 16.98
N LEU A 98 -34.31 -11.02 17.99
CA LEU A 98 -33.40 -12.05 18.45
C LEU A 98 -34.01 -12.78 19.64
N LYS A 99 -33.66 -14.07 19.78
CA LYS A 99 -33.98 -14.86 20.96
C LYS A 99 -33.51 -14.14 22.23
N ALA A 100 -34.30 -14.23 23.29
CA ALA A 100 -33.94 -13.74 24.62
C ALA A 100 -32.91 -14.68 25.29
N ALA A 101 -31.70 -14.71 24.74
CA ALA A 101 -30.56 -15.48 25.25
C ALA A 101 -29.26 -14.66 25.08
N ALA A 102 -28.25 -14.94 25.90
CA ALA A 102 -26.95 -14.29 25.78
C ALA A 102 -26.35 -14.56 24.40
N ILE A 103 -25.91 -13.50 23.72
CA ILE A 103 -25.22 -13.59 22.43
C ILE A 103 -23.73 -13.83 22.72
N ASP A 104 -23.22 -14.98 22.32
CA ASP A 104 -21.80 -15.34 22.47
C ASP A 104 -20.95 -14.75 21.34
N ARG A 105 -21.51 -14.71 20.12
CA ARG A 105 -20.86 -14.23 18.91
C ARG A 105 -21.92 -13.81 17.90
N ALA A 106 -21.72 -12.66 17.26
CA ALA A 106 -22.44 -12.32 16.05
C ALA A 106 -21.50 -11.76 14.99
N VAL A 107 -21.63 -12.26 13.76
CA VAL A 107 -20.83 -11.80 12.61
C VAL A 107 -21.75 -11.43 11.46
N ALA A 108 -21.59 -10.22 10.94
CA ALA A 108 -22.25 -9.76 9.73
C ALA A 108 -21.32 -9.97 8.53
N TYR A 109 -21.82 -10.70 7.55
CA TYR A 109 -21.21 -10.90 6.24
C TYR A 109 -21.93 -10.00 5.24
N MET A 110 -21.21 -9.07 4.61
CA MET A 110 -21.79 -8.12 3.66
C MET A 110 -20.98 -8.06 2.38
N SER A 111 -21.68 -8.08 1.25
CA SER A 111 -21.13 -7.69 -0.05
C SER A 111 -22.12 -6.80 -0.80
N ALA A 112 -21.62 -6.05 -1.76
CA ALA A 112 -22.39 -5.28 -2.71
C ALA A 112 -21.68 -5.35 -4.06
N SER A 113 -22.41 -5.04 -5.14
CA SER A 113 -21.84 -4.94 -6.48
C SER A 113 -20.63 -3.99 -6.54
N GLN A 114 -20.64 -2.97 -5.68
CA GLN A 114 -19.53 -2.02 -5.48
C GLN A 114 -19.46 -1.64 -4.01
N GLN A 115 -20.00 -0.49 -3.60
CA GLN A 115 -19.82 0.03 -2.24
C GLN A 115 -21.11 -0.06 -1.43
N ALA A 116 -20.98 -0.33 -0.13
CA ALA A 116 -22.07 -0.30 0.83
C ALA A 116 -21.57 0.09 2.23
N GLU A 117 -22.45 0.73 2.99
CA GLU A 117 -22.32 0.91 4.43
C GLU A 117 -23.35 0.03 5.14
N LEU A 118 -22.93 -0.73 6.15
CA LEU A 118 -23.82 -1.51 7.01
C LEU A 118 -24.12 -0.75 8.31
N TRP A 119 -25.39 -0.70 8.68
CA TRP A 119 -25.90 -0.04 9.86
C TRP A 119 -26.70 -1.01 10.71
N ILE A 120 -26.47 -1.01 12.03
CA ILE A 120 -27.22 -1.80 13.00
C ILE A 120 -27.60 -0.89 14.16
N ASN A 121 -28.91 -0.79 14.45
CA ASN A 121 -29.44 -0.03 15.59
C ASN A 121 -28.86 1.41 15.71
N GLY A 122 -28.77 2.12 14.58
CA GLY A 122 -28.23 3.48 14.51
C GLY A 122 -26.71 3.61 14.42
N THR A 123 -25.97 2.49 14.37
CA THR A 123 -24.50 2.51 14.33
C THR A 123 -24.00 1.95 13.00
N ARG A 124 -23.19 2.71 12.28
CA ARG A 124 -22.44 2.20 11.11
C ARG A 124 -21.36 1.24 11.58
N VAL A 125 -21.45 -0.02 11.16
CA VAL A 125 -20.56 -1.10 11.61
C VAL A 125 -19.54 -1.54 10.56
N ALA A 126 -19.82 -1.32 9.27
CA ALA A 126 -18.93 -1.72 8.18
C ALA A 126 -19.07 -0.82 6.95
N GLN A 127 -18.04 -0.76 6.11
CA GLN A 127 -18.03 -0.10 4.81
C GLN A 127 -17.16 -0.87 3.80
N GLY A 128 -17.65 -1.04 2.57
CA GLY A 128 -17.02 -1.73 1.44
C GLY A 128 -18.05 -2.58 0.69
N PRO A 129 -17.67 -3.65 -0.03
CA PRO A 129 -16.34 -4.24 -0.20
C PRO A 129 -15.44 -3.48 -1.22
N SER A 130 -14.24 -4.00 -1.48
CA SER A 130 -13.39 -3.60 -2.62
C SER A 130 -14.12 -3.80 -3.94
N PHE A 131 -13.88 -2.90 -4.89
CA PHE A 131 -14.38 -3.05 -6.26
C PHE A 131 -13.84 -4.34 -6.89
N ALA A 132 -14.70 -5.04 -7.62
CA ALA A 132 -14.38 -6.30 -8.26
C ALA A 132 -15.36 -6.57 -9.41
N TYR A 133 -15.09 -7.62 -10.21
CA TYR A 133 -16.07 -8.10 -11.18
C TYR A 133 -17.21 -8.84 -10.45
N PRO A 134 -18.46 -8.77 -10.94
CA PRO A 134 -19.59 -9.39 -10.25
C PRO A 134 -19.44 -10.91 -10.11
N ASP A 135 -18.79 -11.58 -11.06
CA ASP A 135 -18.55 -13.02 -11.05
C ASP A 135 -17.43 -13.46 -10.10
N ASP A 136 -16.73 -12.53 -9.46
CA ASP A 136 -15.53 -12.75 -8.63
C ASP A 136 -15.36 -11.62 -7.59
N GLY A 137 -16.36 -11.46 -6.72
CA GLY A 137 -16.46 -10.36 -5.78
C GLY A 137 -15.84 -10.60 -4.40
N TYR A 138 -15.83 -9.54 -3.59
CA TYR A 138 -15.39 -9.59 -2.19
C TYR A 138 -16.56 -9.45 -1.22
N TYR A 139 -16.42 -9.98 -0.01
CA TYR A 139 -17.30 -9.64 1.11
C TYR A 139 -16.50 -9.32 2.38
N LEU A 140 -17.10 -8.51 3.24
CA LEU A 140 -16.58 -8.17 4.57
C LEU A 140 -17.21 -9.07 5.62
N ALA A 141 -16.41 -9.49 6.60
CA ALA A 141 -16.87 -10.17 7.81
C ALA A 141 -16.60 -9.28 9.03
N THR A 142 -17.67 -8.82 9.68
CA THR A 142 -17.61 -7.83 10.76
C THR A 142 -18.18 -8.41 12.06
N ASP A 143 -17.42 -8.34 13.15
CA ASP A 143 -17.94 -8.70 14.49
C ASP A 143 -18.96 -7.63 14.93
N VAL A 144 -20.23 -8.03 15.01
CA VAL A 144 -21.36 -7.17 15.36
C VAL A 144 -21.99 -7.58 16.69
N THR A 145 -21.29 -8.38 17.50
CA THR A 145 -21.78 -8.93 18.77
C THR A 145 -22.31 -7.82 19.69
N LEU A 146 -21.59 -6.70 19.79
CA LEU A 146 -21.96 -5.57 20.66
C LEU A 146 -22.98 -4.61 20.04
N ALA A 147 -23.24 -4.71 18.73
CA ALA A 147 -24.22 -3.85 18.05
C ALA A 147 -25.65 -4.40 18.20
N LEU A 148 -25.81 -5.70 18.50
CA LEU A 148 -27.08 -6.39 18.62
C LEU A 148 -27.60 -6.41 20.06
N ARG A 149 -28.93 -6.45 20.18
CA ARG A 149 -29.65 -6.48 21.45
C ARG A 149 -30.46 -7.77 21.56
N SER A 150 -30.24 -8.54 22.62
CA SER A 150 -30.96 -9.80 22.86
C SER A 150 -32.39 -9.57 23.33
N GLY A 151 -33.31 -10.45 22.94
CA GLY A 151 -34.70 -10.48 23.43
C GLY A 151 -35.59 -9.30 23.03
N VAL A 152 -35.10 -8.41 22.17
CA VAL A 152 -35.79 -7.21 21.69
C VAL A 152 -35.65 -7.06 20.18
N ALA A 153 -36.43 -6.13 19.61
CA ALA A 153 -36.31 -5.77 18.20
C ALA A 153 -34.95 -5.10 17.92
N ASN A 154 -34.38 -5.45 16.78
CA ASN A 154 -33.19 -4.87 16.18
C ASN A 154 -33.54 -4.41 14.77
N ALA A 155 -32.81 -3.41 14.27
CA ALA A 155 -32.82 -3.01 12.88
C ALA A 155 -31.45 -3.27 12.26
N ILE A 156 -31.46 -3.72 11.01
CA ILE A 156 -30.29 -3.78 10.14
C ILE A 156 -30.60 -3.09 8.83
N GLY A 157 -29.66 -2.30 8.36
CA GLY A 157 -29.79 -1.51 7.15
C GLY A 157 -28.49 -1.46 6.36
N ALA A 158 -28.58 -1.36 5.04
CA ALA A 158 -27.48 -1.10 4.15
C ALA A 158 -27.78 0.15 3.30
N LEU A 159 -26.86 1.11 3.25
CA LEU A 159 -26.83 2.16 2.23
C LEU A 159 -25.80 1.75 1.20
N TYR A 160 -26.23 1.32 0.02
CA TYR A 160 -25.33 0.84 -1.03
C TYR A 160 -25.36 1.72 -2.27
N HIS A 161 -24.21 1.83 -2.92
CA HIS A 161 -23.96 2.65 -4.09
C HIS A 161 -23.40 1.78 -5.21
N TRP A 162 -24.13 1.75 -6.32
CA TRP A 162 -23.63 1.29 -7.61
C TRP A 162 -23.33 2.53 -8.46
N SER A 163 -22.06 2.80 -8.70
CA SER A 163 -21.54 4.01 -9.34
C SER A 163 -21.41 3.89 -10.87
N GLY A 164 -21.95 2.82 -11.48
CA GLY A 164 -21.79 2.55 -12.91
C GLY A 164 -20.41 1.95 -13.26
N THR A 165 -20.03 2.07 -14.52
CA THR A 165 -18.77 1.54 -15.08
C THR A 165 -17.70 2.64 -15.17
N GLY A 166 -16.44 2.30 -14.92
CA GLY A 166 -15.31 3.23 -15.01
C GLY A 166 -13.97 2.56 -14.74
N LYS A 167 -12.90 3.35 -14.56
CA LYS A 167 -11.61 2.81 -14.12
C LYS A 167 -11.74 2.35 -12.66
N GLY A 168 -11.20 1.17 -12.33
CA GLY A 168 -11.45 0.50 -11.04
C GLY A 168 -12.83 -0.13 -10.89
N ARG A 169 -13.77 0.12 -11.83
CA ARG A 169 -15.20 -0.19 -11.66
C ARG A 169 -15.76 -0.96 -12.87
N PRO A 170 -15.71 -2.31 -12.85
CA PRO A 170 -16.27 -3.13 -13.91
C PRO A 170 -17.74 -2.86 -14.19
N ALA A 171 -18.15 -3.10 -15.43
CA ALA A 171 -19.57 -3.16 -15.79
C ALA A 171 -20.26 -4.25 -14.96
N SER A 172 -21.33 -3.87 -14.28
CA SER A 172 -22.07 -4.71 -13.34
C SER A 172 -23.50 -4.17 -13.18
N GLU A 173 -24.33 -4.87 -12.41
CA GLU A 173 -25.70 -4.47 -12.03
C GLU A 173 -25.75 -4.14 -10.53
N PRO A 174 -26.67 -3.29 -10.05
CA PRO A 174 -26.81 -3.00 -8.62
C PRO A 174 -27.26 -4.25 -7.85
N GLY A 175 -26.74 -4.42 -6.64
CA GLY A 175 -27.11 -5.51 -5.75
C GLY A 175 -26.37 -5.46 -4.42
N VAL A 176 -27.04 -5.92 -3.36
CA VAL A 176 -26.48 -6.08 -2.02
C VAL A 176 -26.86 -7.44 -1.44
N ILE A 177 -25.99 -8.01 -0.61
CA ILE A 177 -26.23 -9.22 0.15
C ILE A 177 -25.73 -9.04 1.59
N VAL A 178 -26.56 -9.40 2.56
CA VAL A 178 -26.21 -9.38 3.98
C VAL A 178 -26.64 -10.69 4.65
N GLN A 179 -25.74 -11.29 5.40
CA GLN A 179 -26.03 -12.42 6.29
C GLN A 179 -25.44 -12.15 7.67
N VAL A 180 -26.29 -12.05 8.68
CA VAL A 180 -25.86 -12.01 10.08
C VAL A 180 -26.04 -13.39 10.69
N SER A 181 -24.96 -13.88 11.27
CA SER A 181 -24.91 -15.12 12.02
C SER A 181 -24.81 -14.83 13.50
N VAL A 182 -25.77 -15.29 14.29
CA VAL A 182 -25.83 -15.07 15.75
C VAL A 182 -25.76 -16.41 16.46
N GLU A 183 -24.73 -16.60 17.27
CA GLU A 183 -24.55 -17.75 18.16
C GLU A 183 -24.90 -17.34 19.59
N TYR A 184 -25.71 -18.17 20.25
CA TYR A 184 -26.12 -17.96 21.63
C TYR A 184 -25.34 -18.84 22.60
N GLY A 185 -25.30 -18.44 23.88
CA GLY A 185 -24.61 -19.19 24.94
C GLY A 185 -25.13 -20.60 25.19
N ASP A 186 -26.34 -20.93 24.72
CA ASP A 186 -26.89 -22.29 24.77
C ASP A 186 -26.50 -23.16 23.56
N GLY A 187 -25.63 -22.66 22.67
CA GLY A 187 -25.15 -23.35 21.49
C GLY A 187 -26.10 -23.26 20.28
N THR A 188 -27.26 -22.62 20.41
CA THR A 188 -28.17 -22.41 19.27
C THR A 188 -27.67 -21.28 18.37
N ARG A 189 -28.10 -21.30 17.10
CA ARG A 189 -27.74 -20.31 16.08
C ARG A 189 -28.97 -19.75 15.39
N GLN A 190 -28.97 -18.45 15.15
CA GLN A 190 -29.99 -17.75 14.37
C GLN A 190 -29.32 -17.00 13.21
N LEU A 191 -29.99 -16.99 12.05
CA LEU A 191 -29.57 -16.24 10.89
C LEU A 191 -30.56 -15.11 10.60
N VAL A 192 -30.02 -13.98 10.14
CA VAL A 192 -30.79 -12.89 9.53
C VAL A 192 -30.18 -12.65 8.16
N THR A 193 -30.96 -12.76 7.10
CA THR A 193 -30.47 -12.77 5.72
C THR A 193 -31.24 -11.81 4.84
N THR A 194 -30.59 -11.21 3.85
CA THR A 194 -31.27 -10.54 2.74
C THR A 194 -32.12 -11.53 1.96
N ASP A 195 -33.39 -11.17 1.75
CA ASP A 195 -34.39 -11.93 0.99
C ASP A 195 -35.57 -11.02 0.60
N GLY A 196 -36.69 -11.60 0.19
CA GLY A 196 -37.89 -10.85 -0.22
C GLY A 196 -38.65 -10.14 0.90
N SER A 197 -38.30 -10.35 2.18
CA SER A 197 -38.94 -9.66 3.30
C SER A 197 -38.32 -8.29 3.61
N TRP A 198 -37.17 -7.98 3.02
CA TRP A 198 -36.52 -6.69 3.16
C TRP A 198 -37.31 -5.59 2.46
N ARG A 199 -36.99 -4.34 2.76
CA ARG A 199 -37.54 -3.16 2.10
C ARG A 199 -36.42 -2.33 1.50
N VAL A 200 -36.66 -1.75 0.33
CA VAL A 200 -35.70 -0.91 -0.38
C VAL A 200 -36.28 0.43 -0.82
N GLN A 201 -35.44 1.47 -0.80
CA GLN A 201 -35.81 2.82 -1.24
C GLN A 201 -34.62 3.49 -1.94
N ARG A 202 -34.89 4.25 -3.01
CA ARG A 202 -33.91 5.15 -3.62
C ARG A 202 -33.46 6.18 -2.57
N ALA A 203 -32.16 6.28 -2.34
CA ALA A 203 -31.61 7.29 -1.44
C ALA A 203 -31.67 8.70 -2.08
N PRO A 204 -31.63 9.79 -1.29
CA PRO A 204 -31.97 11.12 -1.77
C PRO A 204 -30.85 11.82 -2.57
N TRP A 205 -29.99 11.06 -3.25
CA TRP A 205 -29.05 11.62 -4.21
C TRP A 205 -29.80 12.08 -5.47
N LEU A 206 -29.53 13.31 -5.88
CA LEU A 206 -30.05 13.95 -7.08
C LEU A 206 -29.15 13.58 -8.27
N PRO A 207 -29.71 13.46 -9.49
CA PRO A 207 -28.90 13.27 -10.69
C PRO A 207 -27.85 14.37 -10.83
N ALA A 208 -26.63 13.96 -11.18
CA ALA A 208 -25.49 14.84 -11.33
C ALA A 208 -24.58 14.33 -12.46
N PRO A 209 -23.74 15.19 -13.07
CA PRO A 209 -22.80 14.76 -14.10
C PRO A 209 -21.61 14.00 -13.49
N PRO A 210 -20.88 13.22 -14.32
CA PRO A 210 -19.53 12.77 -13.97
C PRO A 210 -18.63 13.95 -13.59
N ARG A 211 -17.69 13.73 -12.67
CA ARG A 211 -16.73 14.76 -12.23
C ARG A 211 -15.74 15.15 -13.33
N ASN A 212 -15.45 14.24 -14.25
CA ASN A 212 -14.58 14.47 -15.40
C ASN A 212 -14.99 13.55 -16.57
N GLN A 213 -14.31 13.71 -17.71
CA GLN A 213 -14.54 12.89 -18.90
C GLN A 213 -13.72 11.59 -18.90
N ASP A 214 -12.88 11.37 -17.89
CA ASP A 214 -11.93 10.26 -17.83
C ASP A 214 -12.45 9.09 -16.97
N SER A 215 -13.73 8.76 -17.14
CA SER A 215 -14.39 7.67 -16.39
C SER A 215 -14.39 7.84 -14.86
N GLY A 216 -14.32 9.08 -14.37
CA GLY A 216 -14.40 9.40 -12.94
C GLY A 216 -15.77 9.14 -12.31
N ASP A 217 -15.83 9.29 -10.99
CA ASP A 217 -17.08 9.22 -10.21
C ASP A 217 -18.02 10.39 -10.56
N PHE A 218 -19.25 10.35 -10.06
CA PHE A 218 -20.22 11.43 -10.22
C PHE A 218 -20.06 12.54 -9.17
N VAL A 219 -20.45 13.76 -9.51
CA VAL A 219 -20.60 14.86 -8.55
C VAL A 219 -21.70 14.48 -7.57
N GLU A 220 -21.45 14.58 -6.26
CA GLU A 220 -22.51 14.29 -5.29
C GLU A 220 -23.46 15.48 -5.14
N ALA A 221 -24.74 15.21 -5.30
CA ALA A 221 -25.82 16.16 -5.02
C ALA A 221 -26.87 15.44 -4.16
N LEU A 222 -27.19 15.95 -2.97
CA LEU A 222 -28.10 15.28 -2.04
C LEU A 222 -29.21 16.21 -1.56
N ASP A 223 -30.45 15.71 -1.52
CA ASP A 223 -31.59 16.41 -0.90
C ASP A 223 -31.84 15.92 0.54
N GLY A 224 -31.33 16.66 1.52
CA GLY A 224 -31.43 16.32 2.93
C GLY A 224 -32.87 16.30 3.47
N ARG A 225 -33.82 16.94 2.79
CA ARG A 225 -35.25 16.93 3.15
C ARG A 225 -35.88 15.55 2.94
N ALA A 226 -35.33 14.77 2.02
CA ALA A 226 -35.79 13.43 1.69
C ALA A 226 -35.03 12.32 2.45
N TRP A 227 -34.11 12.68 3.35
CA TRP A 227 -33.40 11.70 4.18
C TRP A 227 -34.35 11.00 5.16
N PRO A 228 -34.43 9.66 5.18
CA PRO A 228 -35.35 8.94 6.05
C PRO A 228 -34.79 8.89 7.49
N LEU A 229 -35.13 9.87 8.33
CA LEU A 229 -34.64 9.94 9.70
C LEU A 229 -35.05 8.70 10.51
N GLY A 230 -34.07 8.04 11.14
CA GLY A 230 -34.29 6.84 11.95
C GLY A 230 -34.47 5.55 11.16
N TRP A 231 -34.23 5.53 9.85
CA TRP A 231 -34.35 4.32 9.01
C TRP A 231 -33.53 3.13 9.51
N ASP A 232 -32.43 3.40 10.21
CA ASP A 232 -31.47 2.46 10.78
C ASP A 232 -31.80 2.06 12.24
N GLN A 233 -32.96 2.49 12.76
CA GLN A 233 -33.47 2.15 14.08
C GLN A 233 -34.65 1.16 14.00
N PRO A 234 -34.86 0.32 15.03
CA PRO A 234 -36.05 -0.52 15.13
C PRO A 234 -37.34 0.30 15.20
N GLY A 235 -38.42 -0.20 14.60
CA GLY A 235 -39.74 0.42 14.62
C GLY A 235 -39.93 1.56 13.63
N PHE A 236 -39.00 1.76 12.69
CA PHE A 236 -39.19 2.70 11.58
C PHE A 236 -40.28 2.20 10.62
N ASP A 237 -41.19 3.09 10.24
CA ASP A 237 -42.26 2.80 9.29
C ASP A 237 -41.73 2.82 7.84
N ASP A 238 -41.48 1.61 7.31
CA ASP A 238 -41.03 1.39 5.94
C ASP A 238 -42.16 0.88 5.01
N ALA A 239 -43.43 1.05 5.39
CA ALA A 239 -44.56 0.54 4.60
C ALA A 239 -44.61 1.14 3.18
N ALA A 240 -44.11 2.38 3.01
CA ALA A 240 -44.00 3.05 1.71
C ALA A 240 -42.77 2.62 0.89
N TRP A 241 -41.86 1.84 1.47
CA TRP A 241 -40.67 1.37 0.77
C TRP A 241 -41.01 0.17 -0.12
N GLN A 242 -40.26 0.05 -1.21
CA GLN A 242 -40.49 -0.99 -2.21
C GLN A 242 -40.11 -2.35 -1.65
N VAL A 243 -40.81 -3.39 -2.09
CA VAL A 243 -40.31 -4.77 -1.98
C VAL A 243 -39.14 -4.92 -2.96
N PRO A 244 -37.99 -5.49 -2.55
CA PRO A 244 -36.86 -5.65 -3.44
C PRO A 244 -37.15 -6.66 -4.55
N THR A 245 -36.44 -6.50 -5.66
CA THR A 245 -36.23 -7.60 -6.59
C THR A 245 -35.22 -8.56 -5.98
N VAL A 246 -35.63 -9.81 -5.76
CA VAL A 246 -34.73 -10.89 -5.32
C VAL A 246 -34.03 -11.45 -6.56
N VAL A 247 -32.72 -11.25 -6.65
CA VAL A 247 -31.89 -11.79 -7.75
C VAL A 247 -31.72 -13.30 -7.58
N GLY A 248 -31.46 -13.74 -6.35
CA GLY A 248 -31.35 -15.17 -6.01
C GLY A 248 -30.42 -15.41 -4.83
N ARG A 249 -30.55 -16.60 -4.21
CA ARG A 249 -29.63 -17.06 -3.17
C ARG A 249 -28.22 -17.17 -3.75
N HIS A 250 -27.22 -16.60 -3.08
CA HIS A 250 -25.84 -16.71 -3.56
C HIS A 250 -25.35 -18.17 -3.53
N PRO A 251 -24.58 -18.62 -4.55
CA PRO A 251 -24.24 -17.91 -5.78
C PRO A 251 -25.41 -17.78 -6.77
N ALA A 252 -25.57 -16.60 -7.37
CA ALA A 252 -26.62 -16.30 -8.35
C ALA A 252 -26.10 -15.32 -9.40
N PRO A 253 -26.23 -15.59 -10.72
CA PRO A 253 -25.77 -14.66 -11.75
C PRO A 253 -26.34 -13.23 -11.60
N PRO A 254 -25.54 -12.17 -11.82
CA PRO A 254 -24.12 -12.21 -12.20
C PRO A 254 -23.15 -12.43 -11.02
N PHE A 255 -23.66 -12.46 -9.78
CA PHE A 255 -22.90 -12.60 -8.53
C PHE A 255 -22.57 -14.05 -8.14
N THR A 256 -21.61 -14.65 -8.84
CA THR A 256 -21.37 -16.10 -8.79
C THR A 256 -20.26 -16.56 -7.85
N HIS A 257 -19.38 -15.66 -7.39
CA HIS A 257 -18.30 -16.02 -6.46
C HIS A 257 -18.03 -14.88 -5.50
N LEU A 258 -17.81 -15.22 -4.22
CA LEU A 258 -17.45 -14.28 -3.17
C LEU A 258 -16.27 -14.79 -2.34
N THR A 259 -15.22 -13.97 -2.24
CA THR A 259 -14.06 -14.22 -1.37
C THR A 259 -14.03 -13.24 -0.20
N ALA A 260 -13.60 -13.71 0.98
CA ALA A 260 -13.43 -12.84 2.14
C ALA A 260 -12.34 -11.80 1.87
N GLN A 261 -12.66 -10.52 2.05
CA GLN A 261 -11.68 -9.45 1.99
C GLN A 261 -10.79 -9.47 3.24
N ARG A 262 -9.48 -9.29 3.05
CA ARG A 262 -8.51 -9.36 4.16
C ARG A 262 -8.31 -8.01 4.86
N GLY A 263 -8.32 -6.93 4.08
CA GLY A 263 -8.22 -5.56 4.59
C GLY A 263 -9.58 -4.88 4.68
N ARG A 264 -9.61 -3.70 5.30
CA ARG A 264 -10.81 -2.85 5.41
C ARG A 264 -10.41 -1.38 5.29
N ILE A 265 -11.39 -0.51 5.09
CA ILE A 265 -11.16 0.93 5.18
C ILE A 265 -11.18 1.38 6.64
N VAL A 266 -10.19 2.20 7.00
CA VAL A 266 -10.15 2.92 8.28
C VAL A 266 -10.42 4.38 7.99
N GLU A 267 -11.17 5.02 8.87
CA GLU A 267 -11.43 6.45 8.82
C GLU A 267 -11.02 7.12 10.13
N THR A 268 -10.29 8.23 10.03
CA THR A 268 -9.88 9.04 11.18
C THR A 268 -10.40 10.48 11.00
N PRO A 269 -11.10 11.05 12.00
CA PRO A 269 -11.55 12.43 11.90
C PRO A 269 -10.36 13.40 11.95
N VAL A 270 -10.27 14.28 10.97
CA VAL A 270 -9.29 15.35 10.86
C VAL A 270 -10.03 16.68 10.90
N ARG A 271 -9.58 17.57 11.79
CA ARG A 271 -10.08 18.93 11.91
C ARG A 271 -9.16 19.90 11.16
N PRO A 272 -9.69 21.01 10.62
CA PRO A 272 -8.85 21.98 9.94
C PRO A 272 -7.81 22.60 10.89
N VAL A 273 -6.62 22.84 10.37
CA VAL A 273 -5.55 23.58 11.05
C VAL A 273 -5.75 25.09 10.96
N ALA A 274 -6.50 25.55 9.94
CA ALA A 274 -6.96 26.92 9.81
C ALA A 274 -8.39 26.95 9.23
N PHE A 275 -9.20 27.90 9.69
CA PHE A 275 -10.59 28.05 9.27
C PHE A 275 -10.91 29.53 9.09
N THR A 276 -11.13 29.95 7.86
CA THR A 276 -11.20 31.36 7.48
C THR A 276 -12.52 31.67 6.80
N ARG A 277 -13.10 32.83 7.09
CA ARG A 277 -14.22 33.36 6.33
C ARG A 277 -13.69 34.31 5.25
N THR A 278 -13.99 34.04 3.99
CA THR A 278 -13.53 34.86 2.86
C THR A 278 -14.42 36.09 2.66
N ALA A 279 -13.98 37.02 1.80
CA ALA A 279 -14.74 38.24 1.52
C ALA A 279 -16.11 37.98 0.86
N SER A 280 -16.24 36.86 0.14
CA SER A 280 -17.52 36.38 -0.44
C SER A 280 -18.48 35.85 0.63
N GLY A 281 -18.02 35.69 1.88
CA GLY A 281 -18.79 35.16 2.99
C GLY A 281 -18.75 33.64 3.10
N ALA A 282 -18.01 32.95 2.23
CA ALA A 282 -17.74 31.52 2.32
C ALA A 282 -16.80 31.20 3.49
N PHE A 283 -16.82 29.95 3.94
CA PHE A 283 -15.89 29.43 4.94
C PHE A 283 -14.94 28.44 4.29
N VAL A 284 -13.64 28.63 4.47
CA VAL A 284 -12.57 27.80 3.91
C VAL A 284 -11.81 27.12 5.05
N ALA A 285 -11.83 25.79 5.03
CA ALA A 285 -11.09 24.91 5.92
C ALA A 285 -9.79 24.46 5.25
N ASP A 286 -8.63 24.76 5.86
CA ASP A 286 -7.33 24.19 5.49
C ASP A 286 -7.02 23.01 6.42
N PHE A 287 -6.84 21.81 5.86
CA PHE A 287 -6.44 20.61 6.61
C PHE A 287 -4.90 20.49 6.76
N GLY A 288 -4.14 21.45 6.24
CA GLY A 288 -2.68 21.58 6.35
C GLY A 288 -1.91 20.74 5.34
N ARG A 289 -2.53 19.69 4.81
CA ARG A 289 -1.98 18.79 3.79
C ARG A 289 -3.10 18.13 3.02
N VAL A 290 -2.79 17.65 1.82
CA VAL A 290 -3.69 16.82 1.01
C VAL A 290 -3.99 15.51 1.73
N ILE A 291 -5.26 15.15 1.87
CA ILE A 291 -5.72 13.86 2.42
C ILE A 291 -6.81 13.28 1.50
N ALA A 292 -6.90 11.96 1.41
CA ALA A 292 -8.09 11.31 0.84
C ALA A 292 -9.15 11.21 1.94
N ALA A 293 -10.31 11.84 1.76
CA ALA A 293 -11.31 11.94 2.81
C ALA A 293 -12.75 12.02 2.29
N VAL A 294 -13.68 11.53 3.10
CA VAL A 294 -15.09 11.93 3.00
C VAL A 294 -15.35 13.10 3.95
N THR A 295 -16.24 14.00 3.58
CA THR A 295 -16.48 15.24 4.34
C THR A 295 -17.75 15.11 5.17
N ALA A 296 -17.77 15.71 6.35
CA ALA A 296 -18.98 15.93 7.11
C ALA A 296 -19.08 17.37 7.60
N ILE A 297 -20.29 17.92 7.52
CA ILE A 297 -20.59 19.30 7.93
C ILE A 297 -21.83 19.28 8.83
N THR A 298 -21.69 19.85 10.02
CA THR A 298 -22.80 20.05 10.94
C THR A 298 -23.38 21.44 10.78
N PHE A 299 -24.69 21.50 10.55
CA PHE A 299 -25.49 22.73 10.51
C PHE A 299 -26.37 22.74 11.75
N HIS A 300 -26.22 23.77 12.59
CA HIS A 300 -26.94 23.85 13.87
C HIS A 300 -28.36 24.35 13.71
N ARG A 301 -28.61 25.19 12.69
CA ARG A 301 -29.94 25.76 12.46
C ARG A 301 -30.69 25.07 11.35
N GLY A 302 -30.03 24.77 10.23
CA GLY A 302 -30.59 24.10 9.05
C GLY A 302 -31.88 24.74 8.51
N VAL A 303 -31.85 25.30 7.31
CA VAL A 303 -33.01 25.92 6.68
C VAL A 303 -33.49 25.05 5.53
N ALA A 304 -34.66 24.43 5.71
CA ALA A 304 -35.25 23.54 4.72
C ALA A 304 -35.25 24.16 3.31
N GLY A 305 -34.64 23.46 2.35
CA GLY A 305 -34.60 23.88 0.95
C GLY A 305 -33.43 24.80 0.59
N ARG A 306 -32.62 25.26 1.56
CA ARG A 306 -31.39 25.98 1.26
C ARG A 306 -30.41 25.06 0.55
N ALA A 307 -29.95 25.48 -0.62
CA ALA A 307 -28.89 24.81 -1.34
C ALA A 307 -27.52 25.31 -0.84
N ILE A 308 -26.68 24.37 -0.45
CA ILE A 308 -25.28 24.56 -0.05
C ILE A 308 -24.39 23.96 -1.12
N SER A 309 -23.41 24.74 -1.55
CA SER A 309 -22.32 24.27 -2.42
C SER A 309 -21.06 24.10 -1.60
N LEU A 310 -20.42 22.96 -1.78
CA LEU A 310 -19.10 22.66 -1.24
C LEU A 310 -18.11 22.59 -2.38
N ARG A 311 -16.89 23.07 -2.15
CA ARG A 311 -15.78 22.98 -3.11
C ARG A 311 -14.55 22.45 -2.41
N ALA A 312 -14.10 21.27 -2.78
CA ALA A 312 -12.81 20.75 -2.36
C ALA A 312 -11.72 21.17 -3.37
N GLY A 313 -10.46 21.26 -2.93
CA GLY A 313 -9.35 21.56 -3.85
C GLY A 313 -7.97 21.49 -3.21
N TYR A 314 -6.95 21.64 -4.06
CA TYR A 314 -5.54 21.59 -3.68
C TYR A 314 -4.95 22.97 -3.38
N LEU A 315 -5.50 24.00 -4.01
CA LEU A 315 -4.97 25.35 -4.03
C LEU A 315 -6.07 26.38 -3.74
N LEU A 316 -5.65 27.52 -3.21
CA LEU A 316 -6.49 28.71 -3.11
C LEU A 316 -6.21 29.66 -4.29
N ASP A 317 -7.19 30.47 -4.64
CA ASP A 317 -7.00 31.63 -5.52
C ASP A 317 -6.48 32.85 -4.75
N GLU A 318 -6.35 33.99 -5.44
CA GLU A 318 -5.86 35.24 -4.84
C GLU A 318 -6.84 35.84 -3.83
N GLN A 319 -8.12 35.45 -3.88
CA GLN A 319 -9.18 35.89 -2.98
C GLN A 319 -9.27 35.01 -1.72
N GLY A 320 -8.50 33.92 -1.68
CA GLY A 320 -8.50 32.94 -0.59
C GLY A 320 -9.65 31.94 -0.69
N ASP A 321 -10.39 31.92 -1.79
CA ASP A 321 -11.37 30.88 -2.10
C ASP A 321 -10.65 29.65 -2.71
N VAL A 322 -11.28 28.48 -2.65
CA VAL A 322 -10.77 27.25 -3.27
C VAL A 322 -10.78 27.40 -4.79
N SER A 323 -9.61 27.21 -5.42
CA SER A 323 -9.45 27.40 -6.85
C SER A 323 -10.21 26.35 -7.65
N THR A 324 -10.92 26.81 -8.69
CA THR A 324 -11.64 25.96 -9.65
C THR A 324 -10.94 25.91 -11.01
N SER A 325 -9.74 26.49 -11.12
CA SER A 325 -8.96 26.56 -12.36
C SER A 325 -7.52 26.09 -12.19
N ARG A 326 -7.03 25.96 -10.95
CA ARG A 326 -5.68 25.46 -10.65
C ARG A 326 -5.70 24.26 -9.72
N GLY A 327 -4.84 23.28 -10.00
CA GLY A 327 -4.76 22.02 -9.28
C GLY A 327 -6.04 21.20 -9.37
N THR A 328 -6.85 21.37 -10.42
CA THR A 328 -8.16 20.70 -10.54
C THR A 328 -8.07 19.33 -11.19
N GLN A 329 -7.00 19.06 -11.94
CA GLN A 329 -6.80 17.77 -12.61
C GLN A 329 -7.96 17.44 -13.56
N GLY A 330 -8.52 18.46 -14.21
CA GLY A 330 -9.71 18.34 -15.06
C GLY A 330 -10.97 17.83 -14.34
N THR A 331 -11.03 17.93 -13.01
CA THR A 331 -12.07 17.29 -12.18
C THR A 331 -12.93 18.32 -11.44
N ASP A 332 -14.25 18.20 -11.56
CA ASP A 332 -15.22 18.91 -10.74
C ASP A 332 -15.26 18.29 -9.34
N MET A 333 -14.61 18.97 -8.39
CA MET A 333 -14.54 18.58 -6.98
C MET A 333 -15.64 19.21 -6.12
N SER A 334 -16.73 19.69 -6.74
CA SER A 334 -17.87 20.24 -6.01
C SER A 334 -18.78 19.16 -5.42
N THR A 335 -19.58 19.55 -4.44
CA THR A 335 -20.68 18.76 -3.88
C THR A 335 -21.84 19.69 -3.57
N ARG A 336 -23.07 19.23 -3.77
CA ARG A 336 -24.28 20.01 -3.51
C ARG A 336 -25.13 19.34 -2.43
N TYR A 337 -25.64 20.13 -1.50
CA TYR A 337 -26.52 19.66 -0.45
C TYR A 337 -27.73 20.57 -0.30
N VAL A 338 -28.93 20.00 -0.23
CA VAL A 338 -30.15 20.75 0.14
C VAL A 338 -30.46 20.46 1.59
N GLU A 339 -30.43 21.49 2.43
CA GLU A 339 -30.68 21.38 3.87
C GLU A 339 -32.12 20.90 4.18
N ARG A 340 -32.28 20.10 5.25
CA ARG A 340 -33.56 20.00 5.98
C ARG A 340 -33.63 21.06 7.08
N ALA A 341 -34.81 21.20 7.68
CA ALA A 341 -35.01 22.10 8.82
C ALA A 341 -34.35 21.54 10.09
N GLY A 342 -33.75 22.43 10.89
CA GLY A 342 -33.18 22.07 12.19
C GLY A 342 -31.76 21.50 12.11
N GLU A 343 -31.25 21.08 13.27
CA GLU A 343 -29.91 20.54 13.39
C GLU A 343 -29.71 19.28 12.53
N GLN A 344 -28.58 19.25 11.82
CA GLN A 344 -28.27 18.18 10.89
C GLN A 344 -26.77 18.05 10.65
N THR A 345 -26.35 16.84 10.28
CA THR A 345 -25.04 16.61 9.71
C THR A 345 -25.21 16.05 8.30
N PHE A 346 -24.62 16.72 7.34
CA PHE A 346 -24.43 16.22 5.99
C PHE A 346 -23.09 15.47 5.93
N ARG A 347 -23.05 14.34 5.22
CA ARG A 347 -21.83 13.57 4.98
C ARG A 347 -21.81 13.10 3.54
N THR A 348 -20.68 13.23 2.85
CA THR A 348 -20.50 12.66 1.51
C THR A 348 -20.36 11.14 1.58
N PHE A 349 -20.82 10.44 0.55
CA PHE A 349 -20.59 9.00 0.43
C PHE A 349 -19.24 8.70 -0.22
N SER A 350 -18.91 9.44 -1.28
CA SER A 350 -17.65 9.34 -2.00
C SER A 350 -16.58 10.22 -1.37
N TYR A 351 -15.33 9.77 -1.49
CA TYR A 351 -14.16 10.51 -1.04
C TYR A 351 -13.50 11.28 -2.18
N LEU A 352 -12.72 12.29 -1.82
CA LEU A 352 -11.82 13.03 -2.72
C LEU A 352 -10.46 13.23 -2.02
N GLY A 353 -9.40 13.36 -2.81
CA GLY A 353 -8.13 13.91 -2.38
C GLY A 353 -8.16 15.43 -2.40
N PHE A 354 -7.96 16.08 -1.25
CA PHE A 354 -7.94 17.54 -1.16
C PHE A 354 -7.19 18.04 0.07
N ARG A 355 -6.79 19.31 0.04
CA ARG A 355 -6.25 20.03 1.21
C ARG A 355 -7.24 21.04 1.77
N TYR A 356 -8.00 21.69 0.89
CA TYR A 356 -8.93 22.74 1.25
C TYR A 356 -10.37 22.30 1.00
N LEU A 357 -11.27 22.67 1.89
CA LEU A 357 -12.71 22.52 1.72
C LEU A 357 -13.40 23.85 1.96
N GLN A 358 -14.16 24.32 0.99
CA GLN A 358 -14.96 25.53 1.06
C GLN A 358 -16.44 25.21 1.20
N VAL A 359 -17.12 25.93 2.10
CA VAL A 359 -18.57 25.94 2.27
C VAL A 359 -19.10 27.29 1.83
N ASP A 360 -19.82 27.33 0.70
CA ASP A 360 -20.32 28.56 0.11
C ASP A 360 -21.59 29.04 0.84
N ALA A 361 -21.51 30.23 1.44
CA ALA A 361 -22.61 30.97 2.04
C ALA A 361 -23.63 30.11 2.84
N PRO A 362 -23.21 29.41 3.91
CA PRO A 362 -24.06 28.46 4.66
C PRO A 362 -25.29 29.09 5.34
N GLY A 363 -25.44 30.43 5.31
CA GLY A 363 -26.55 31.14 5.94
C GLY A 363 -26.57 31.03 7.48
N GLU A 364 -25.54 30.43 8.07
CA GLU A 364 -25.19 30.44 9.47
C GLU A 364 -23.67 30.54 9.65
N VAL A 365 -23.22 30.87 10.86
CA VAL A 365 -21.79 30.89 11.14
C VAL A 365 -21.36 29.48 11.52
N LEU A 366 -20.43 28.92 10.76
CA LEU A 366 -19.81 27.64 11.09
C LEU A 366 -18.61 27.85 12.02
N ALA A 367 -18.42 26.93 12.95
CA ALA A 367 -17.18 26.78 13.70
C ALA A 367 -16.27 25.75 13.01
N ALA A 368 -14.95 25.83 13.26
CA ALA A 368 -14.00 24.82 12.80
C ALA A 368 -14.35 23.39 13.26
N GLY A 369 -15.09 23.28 14.37
CA GLY A 369 -15.58 22.02 14.91
C GLY A 369 -16.66 21.34 14.05
N ASP A 370 -17.38 22.13 13.25
CA ASP A 370 -18.52 21.71 12.44
C ASP A 370 -18.10 21.10 11.10
N VAL A 371 -16.86 21.35 10.67
CA VAL A 371 -16.30 20.83 9.42
C VAL A 371 -15.24 19.79 9.74
N VAL A 372 -15.51 18.53 9.37
CA VAL A 372 -14.62 17.40 9.63
C VAL A 372 -14.36 16.66 8.33
N ALA A 373 -13.08 16.42 8.02
CA ALA A 373 -12.67 15.49 6.99
C ALA A 373 -12.37 14.14 7.66
N TYR A 374 -13.10 13.08 7.29
CA TYR A 374 -12.77 11.73 7.71
C TYR A 374 -11.74 11.17 6.73
N ALA A 375 -10.47 11.40 7.06
CA ALA A 375 -9.33 10.87 6.32
C ALA A 375 -9.40 9.35 6.29
N ARG A 376 -9.22 8.76 5.12
CA ARG A 376 -9.41 7.33 4.90
C ARG A 376 -8.31 6.68 4.08
N HIS A 377 -8.05 5.41 4.38
CA HIS A 377 -7.12 4.54 3.66
C HIS A 377 -7.43 3.07 4.03
N SER A 378 -6.81 2.13 3.30
CA SER A 378 -6.80 0.72 3.69
C SER A 378 -6.08 0.51 5.02
N ASP A 379 -6.58 -0.43 5.83
CA ASP A 379 -5.96 -0.77 7.10
C ASP A 379 -4.55 -1.32 6.91
N VAL A 380 -3.61 -0.74 7.67
CA VAL A 380 -2.23 -1.19 7.72
C VAL A 380 -1.90 -1.69 9.13
N PRO A 381 -0.95 -2.62 9.30
CA PRO A 381 -0.64 -3.16 10.63
C PRO A 381 -0.19 -2.12 11.68
N ASP A 382 0.64 -1.16 11.27
CA ASP A 382 1.12 -0.06 12.12
C ASP A 382 1.56 1.13 11.23
N GLU A 383 0.83 2.24 11.28
CA GLU A 383 1.14 3.47 10.53
C GLU A 383 2.51 4.08 10.87
N HIS A 384 3.10 3.65 11.99
CA HIS A 384 4.41 4.07 12.50
C HIS A 384 5.42 2.92 12.56
N ALA A 385 5.23 1.86 11.75
CA ALA A 385 6.08 0.68 11.77
C ALA A 385 7.56 0.98 11.44
N ALA A 386 7.79 1.91 10.52
CA ALA A 386 9.10 2.40 10.12
C ALA A 386 9.32 3.87 10.52
N SER A 387 10.58 4.27 10.68
CA SER A 387 10.96 5.66 10.95
C SER A 387 12.29 6.01 10.32
N PHE A 388 12.50 7.31 10.08
CA PHE A 388 13.72 7.87 9.53
C PHE A 388 13.97 9.24 10.16
N SER A 389 15.21 9.52 10.52
CA SER A 389 15.69 10.86 10.84
C SER A 389 17.16 11.00 10.51
N SER A 390 17.55 12.13 9.96
CA SER A 390 18.90 12.36 9.46
C SER A 390 19.45 13.71 9.91
N SER A 391 20.70 13.98 9.55
CA SER A 391 21.31 15.30 9.73
C SER A 391 20.85 16.35 8.71
N ASP A 392 20.07 15.97 7.70
CA ASP A 392 19.48 16.88 6.71
C ASP A 392 17.95 16.88 6.84
N PRO A 393 17.32 17.96 7.32
CA PRO A 393 15.88 18.00 7.52
C PRO A 393 15.08 17.88 6.21
N THR A 394 15.69 18.13 5.05
CA THR A 394 15.04 17.94 3.75
C THR A 394 14.78 16.47 3.49
N LEU A 395 15.73 15.59 3.84
CA LEU A 395 15.55 14.15 3.72
C LEU A 395 14.42 13.67 4.63
N ASP A 396 14.36 14.18 5.87
CA ASP A 396 13.29 13.83 6.81
C ASP A 396 11.90 14.26 6.25
N ALA A 397 11.84 15.41 5.56
CA ALA A 397 10.62 15.88 4.89
C ALA A 397 10.27 15.05 3.64
N VAL A 398 11.25 14.63 2.84
CA VAL A 398 11.05 13.74 1.68
C VAL A 398 10.52 12.37 2.13
N TRP A 399 11.05 11.84 3.23
CA TRP A 399 10.57 10.61 3.84
C TRP A 399 9.08 10.72 4.23
N GLU A 400 8.70 11.79 4.92
CA GLU A 400 7.30 11.99 5.34
C GLU A 400 6.37 12.26 4.14
N LEU A 401 6.84 12.97 3.10
CA LEU A 401 6.10 13.15 1.85
C LEU A 401 5.76 11.80 1.22
N ALA A 402 6.76 10.93 1.09
CA ALA A 402 6.61 9.60 0.50
C ALA A 402 5.70 8.70 1.34
N ARG A 403 5.93 8.63 2.65
CA ARG A 403 5.12 7.84 3.59
C ARG A 403 3.66 8.28 3.56
N HIS A 404 3.41 9.60 3.60
CA HIS A 404 2.06 10.16 3.55
C HIS A 404 1.34 9.84 2.23
N SER A 405 2.05 9.96 1.11
CA SER A 405 1.49 9.73 -0.22
C SER A 405 1.07 8.27 -0.42
N ALA A 406 1.94 7.32 -0.05
CA ALA A 406 1.63 5.89 -0.13
C ALA A 406 0.43 5.50 0.75
N LEU A 407 0.27 6.11 1.93
CA LEU A 407 -0.87 5.80 2.81
C LEU A 407 -2.20 6.22 2.17
N PHE A 408 -2.27 7.42 1.61
CA PHE A 408 -3.53 7.95 1.07
C PHE A 408 -3.83 7.54 -0.37
N ALA A 409 -2.83 7.05 -1.11
CA ALA A 409 -3.04 6.33 -2.38
C ALA A 409 -3.47 4.85 -2.15
N SER A 410 -3.32 4.34 -0.93
CA SER A 410 -3.85 3.03 -0.53
C SER A 410 -5.30 3.13 -0.07
N GLN A 411 -6.24 2.76 -0.94
CA GLN A 411 -7.66 2.61 -0.64
C GLN A 411 -8.02 1.12 -0.72
N GLU A 412 -9.23 0.74 -1.11
CA GLU A 412 -9.62 -0.65 -1.37
C GLU A 412 -8.73 -1.36 -2.42
N GLN A 413 -7.96 -0.56 -3.16
CA GLN A 413 -6.90 -0.87 -4.12
C GLN A 413 -5.78 0.18 -3.93
N PHE A 414 -4.60 -0.08 -4.51
CA PHE A 414 -3.64 1.00 -4.78
C PHE A 414 -4.14 1.78 -5.99
N ILE A 415 -4.32 3.08 -5.86
CA ILE A 415 -4.90 3.94 -6.90
C ILE A 415 -3.93 5.03 -7.28
N ASP A 416 -3.87 5.33 -8.57
CA ASP A 416 -3.03 6.37 -9.16
C ASP A 416 -3.19 7.73 -8.43
N THR A 417 -4.45 8.16 -8.20
CA THR A 417 -4.79 9.37 -7.46
C THR A 417 -6.14 9.23 -6.74
N PRO A 418 -6.29 9.76 -5.49
CA PRO A 418 -7.56 9.74 -4.76
C PRO A 418 -8.62 10.74 -5.27
N THR A 419 -8.43 11.36 -6.43
CA THR A 419 -9.29 12.45 -6.94
C THR A 419 -9.88 12.18 -8.33
N ARG A 420 -9.07 12.26 -9.39
CA ARG A 420 -9.52 12.28 -10.79
C ARG A 420 -10.18 10.96 -11.22
N GLU A 421 -9.38 9.92 -11.39
CA GLU A 421 -9.82 8.67 -12.01
C GLU A 421 -9.87 7.49 -11.03
N LYS A 422 -9.03 7.50 -9.98
CA LYS A 422 -8.95 6.46 -8.95
C LYS A 422 -8.75 5.07 -9.57
N GLY A 423 -7.95 5.01 -10.63
CA GLY A 423 -7.67 3.80 -11.38
C GLY A 423 -6.62 2.95 -10.66
N PRO A 424 -6.86 1.64 -10.46
CA PRO A 424 -5.85 0.74 -9.95
C PRO A 424 -4.88 0.33 -11.06
N PHE A 425 -3.95 1.23 -11.41
CA PHE A 425 -2.93 0.95 -12.41
C PHE A 425 -1.85 0.02 -11.87
N LEU A 426 -1.36 -0.89 -12.72
CA LEU A 426 -0.40 -1.92 -12.30
C LEU A 426 0.91 -1.30 -11.82
N ARG A 427 1.45 -0.33 -12.56
CA ARG A 427 2.73 0.29 -12.21
C ARG A 427 2.65 1.09 -10.91
N ASP A 428 1.59 1.86 -10.75
CA ASP A 428 1.26 2.57 -9.51
C ASP A 428 1.17 1.61 -8.33
N ALA A 429 0.42 0.52 -8.49
CA ALA A 429 0.28 -0.49 -7.45
C ALA A 429 1.62 -1.16 -7.11
N PHE A 430 2.48 -1.42 -8.09
CA PHE A 430 3.85 -1.88 -7.84
C PHE A 430 4.62 -0.87 -6.95
N ASN A 431 4.69 0.39 -7.37
CA ASN A 431 5.43 1.44 -6.65
C ASN A 431 4.88 1.68 -5.22
N GLU A 432 3.57 1.80 -5.09
CA GLU A 432 2.91 2.08 -3.82
C GLU A 432 2.99 0.89 -2.86
N SER A 433 2.82 -0.33 -3.37
CA SER A 433 2.86 -1.54 -2.54
C SER A 433 4.23 -1.75 -1.91
N GLU A 434 5.33 -1.49 -2.64
CA GLU A 434 6.68 -1.62 -2.09
C GLU A 434 6.85 -0.64 -0.93
N THR A 435 6.41 0.60 -1.12
CA THR A 435 6.44 1.62 -0.06
C THR A 435 5.55 1.24 1.12
N ALA A 436 4.33 0.77 0.88
CA ALA A 436 3.39 0.38 1.94
C ALA A 436 3.90 -0.81 2.78
N MET A 437 4.51 -1.81 2.13
CA MET A 437 5.20 -2.92 2.80
C MET A 437 6.33 -2.39 3.71
N ARG A 438 7.17 -1.50 3.19
CA ARG A 438 8.37 -0.99 3.90
C ARG A 438 8.05 0.06 4.98
N ALA A 439 6.99 0.84 4.80
CA ALA A 439 6.59 1.90 5.73
C ALA A 439 5.69 1.40 6.87
N PHE A 440 4.77 0.48 6.55
CA PHE A 440 3.68 0.10 7.45
C PHE A 440 3.59 -1.39 7.76
N GLY A 441 4.37 -2.22 7.05
CA GLY A 441 4.24 -3.67 7.09
C GLY A 441 2.95 -4.17 6.43
N GLU A 442 2.34 -3.38 5.53
CA GLU A 442 1.19 -3.77 4.70
C GLU A 442 1.54 -5.06 3.93
N GLN A 443 0.64 -6.04 3.84
CA GLN A 443 0.82 -7.27 3.05
C GLN A 443 -0.50 -7.83 2.49
N ASN A 444 -1.64 -7.41 3.05
CA ASN A 444 -2.96 -7.91 2.70
C ASN A 444 -3.44 -7.32 1.37
N LEU A 445 -3.36 -6.00 1.21
CA LEU A 445 -3.73 -5.30 -0.01
C LEU A 445 -2.76 -5.65 -1.15
N THR A 446 -1.45 -5.63 -0.89
CA THR A 446 -0.43 -6.08 -1.85
C THR A 446 -0.73 -7.47 -2.39
N ARG A 447 -1.01 -8.44 -1.50
CA ARG A 447 -1.40 -9.79 -1.91
C ARG A 447 -2.70 -9.81 -2.73
N GLN A 448 -3.69 -9.02 -2.34
CA GLN A 448 -4.97 -8.95 -3.04
C GLN A 448 -4.77 -8.46 -4.47
N VAL A 449 -4.07 -7.33 -4.64
CA VAL A 449 -3.87 -6.70 -5.96
C VAL A 449 -2.99 -7.56 -6.88
N LEU A 450 -1.98 -8.26 -6.35
CA LEU A 450 -1.23 -9.27 -7.12
C LEU A 450 -2.19 -10.34 -7.69
N LEU A 451 -3.07 -10.90 -6.86
CA LEU A 451 -4.04 -11.89 -7.33
C LEU A 451 -5.05 -11.32 -8.33
N GLU A 452 -5.43 -10.06 -8.18
CA GLU A 452 -6.31 -9.36 -9.12
C GLU A 452 -5.65 -9.25 -10.50
N PHE A 453 -4.42 -8.75 -10.61
CA PHE A 453 -3.73 -8.71 -11.90
C PHE A 453 -3.49 -10.10 -12.48
N ALA A 454 -3.16 -11.10 -11.67
CA ALA A 454 -3.09 -12.49 -12.12
C ALA A 454 -4.42 -12.98 -12.73
N ARG A 455 -5.57 -12.63 -12.13
CA ARG A 455 -6.89 -12.95 -12.69
C ARG A 455 -7.13 -12.22 -14.01
N SER A 456 -6.63 -10.99 -14.16
CA SER A 456 -6.71 -10.25 -15.43
C SER A 456 -6.07 -10.99 -16.59
N GLN A 457 -4.95 -11.71 -16.35
CA GLN A 457 -4.33 -12.57 -17.36
C GLN A 457 -5.31 -13.61 -17.86
N SER A 458 -5.92 -14.38 -16.94
CA SER A 458 -6.86 -15.43 -17.32
C SER A 458 -8.13 -14.90 -18.00
N ARG A 459 -8.59 -13.71 -17.60
CA ARG A 459 -9.82 -13.10 -18.12
C ARG A 459 -9.65 -12.47 -19.51
N TYR A 460 -8.50 -11.84 -19.77
CA TYR A 460 -8.30 -11.03 -20.98
C TYR A 460 -7.09 -11.42 -21.83
N TRP A 461 -6.06 -12.02 -21.23
CA TRP A 461 -4.74 -12.20 -21.82
C TRP A 461 -4.19 -13.62 -21.61
N PRO A 462 -4.86 -14.65 -22.17
CA PRO A 462 -4.38 -16.03 -22.05
C PRO A 462 -3.01 -16.24 -22.72
N ASP A 463 -2.51 -15.25 -23.46
CA ASP A 463 -1.19 -15.24 -24.06
C ASP A 463 -0.08 -14.69 -23.14
N GLY A 464 -0.40 -14.24 -21.92
CA GLY A 464 0.61 -13.91 -20.90
C GLY A 464 0.75 -12.43 -20.54
N ARG A 465 0.00 -11.55 -21.20
CA ARG A 465 -0.09 -10.13 -20.80
C ARG A 465 -0.95 -9.94 -19.54
N LEU A 466 -0.90 -8.76 -18.95
CA LEU A 466 -1.77 -8.37 -17.84
C LEU A 466 -2.55 -7.12 -18.22
N ASN A 467 -3.69 -6.88 -17.59
CA ASN A 467 -4.31 -5.58 -17.76
C ASN A 467 -3.45 -4.48 -17.10
N ALA A 468 -3.41 -3.30 -17.70
CA ALA A 468 -2.78 -2.10 -17.13
C ALA A 468 -3.59 -1.50 -15.97
N VAL A 469 -4.93 -1.64 -16.01
CA VAL A 469 -5.85 -1.27 -14.93
C VAL A 469 -6.72 -2.48 -14.63
N TYR A 470 -6.76 -2.90 -13.37
CA TYR A 470 -7.60 -4.03 -12.99
C TYR A 470 -8.00 -3.99 -11.52
N PRO A 471 -9.29 -4.23 -11.19
CA PRO A 471 -10.42 -4.43 -12.09
C PRO A 471 -10.76 -3.17 -12.91
N ALA A 472 -11.43 -3.30 -14.06
CA ALA A 472 -11.73 -2.15 -14.92
C ALA A 472 -13.01 -2.29 -15.74
N GLY A 473 -13.77 -1.20 -15.86
CA GLY A 473 -14.91 -1.06 -16.75
C GLY A 473 -14.54 -0.91 -18.22
N GLN A 474 -13.27 -0.57 -18.51
CA GLN A 474 -12.75 -0.38 -19.87
C GLN A 474 -12.40 -1.71 -20.58
N GLY A 475 -12.57 -2.84 -19.90
CA GLY A 475 -12.30 -4.16 -20.48
C GLY A 475 -10.80 -4.44 -20.62
N LYS A 476 -10.37 -4.80 -21.83
CA LYS A 476 -9.04 -5.32 -22.13
C LYS A 476 -8.08 -4.18 -22.49
N ARG A 477 -7.12 -3.87 -21.61
CA ARG A 477 -6.09 -2.83 -21.82
C ARG A 477 -4.80 -3.25 -21.14
N ASP A 478 -3.67 -3.24 -21.83
CA ASP A 478 -2.33 -3.63 -21.39
C ASP A 478 -1.29 -2.59 -21.84
N ILE A 479 -0.28 -2.38 -21.00
CA ILE A 479 0.91 -1.58 -21.29
C ILE A 479 2.11 -2.52 -21.09
N PRO A 480 2.95 -2.74 -22.11
CA PRO A 480 4.05 -3.73 -22.04
C PRO A 480 4.95 -3.56 -20.82
N ASP A 481 5.41 -2.34 -20.50
CA ASP A 481 6.27 -2.06 -19.34
C ASP A 481 5.62 -2.50 -18.02
N TYR A 482 4.27 -2.49 -17.95
CA TYR A 482 3.49 -2.83 -16.77
C TYR A 482 3.38 -4.35 -16.65
N THR A 483 3.16 -5.06 -17.77
CA THR A 483 3.23 -6.51 -17.78
C THR A 483 4.63 -7.00 -17.40
N GLU A 484 5.69 -6.39 -17.93
CA GLU A 484 7.07 -6.81 -17.69
C GLU A 484 7.57 -6.55 -16.25
N ILE A 485 7.04 -5.56 -15.53
CA ILE A 485 7.45 -5.30 -14.13
C ILE A 485 6.79 -6.26 -13.12
N TYR A 486 5.71 -6.95 -13.51
CA TYR A 486 4.95 -7.80 -12.57
C TYR A 486 5.77 -8.95 -11.93
N PRO A 487 6.69 -9.65 -12.64
CA PRO A 487 7.57 -10.63 -12.00
C PRO A 487 8.46 -10.06 -10.89
N GLU A 488 8.98 -8.84 -11.06
CA GLU A 488 9.74 -8.13 -10.01
C GLU A 488 8.85 -7.83 -8.82
N TRP A 489 7.63 -7.36 -9.06
CA TRP A 489 6.67 -7.11 -7.98
C TRP A 489 6.41 -8.37 -7.14
N VAL A 490 6.17 -9.51 -7.79
CA VAL A 490 5.97 -10.80 -7.10
C VAL A 490 7.21 -11.21 -6.31
N TRP A 491 8.41 -11.00 -6.87
CA TRP A 491 9.66 -11.28 -6.17
C TRP A 491 9.84 -10.38 -4.93
N GLN A 492 9.62 -9.08 -5.05
CA GLN A 492 9.71 -8.14 -3.94
C GLN A 492 8.70 -8.46 -2.83
N TYR A 493 7.47 -8.85 -3.17
CA TYR A 493 6.51 -9.34 -2.17
C TYR A 493 7.07 -10.57 -1.44
N TYR A 494 7.61 -11.56 -2.17
CA TYR A 494 8.20 -12.74 -1.55
C TYR A 494 9.43 -12.40 -0.71
N GLU A 495 10.28 -11.48 -1.14
CA GLU A 495 11.45 -11.06 -0.38
C GLU A 495 11.05 -10.38 0.93
N ASN A 496 10.01 -9.55 0.91
CA ASN A 496 9.52 -8.86 2.10
C ASN A 496 8.73 -9.75 3.05
N THR A 497 8.03 -10.77 2.54
CA THR A 497 7.08 -11.58 3.34
C THR A 497 7.57 -12.99 3.67
N GLY A 498 8.34 -13.59 2.76
CA GLY A 498 8.65 -15.02 2.76
C GLY A 498 7.46 -15.92 2.40
N ASP A 499 6.38 -15.37 1.83
CA ASP A 499 5.16 -16.09 1.46
C ASP A 499 5.37 -16.95 0.21
N ARG A 500 5.97 -18.12 0.43
CA ARG A 500 6.17 -19.13 -0.60
C ARG A 500 4.85 -19.65 -1.19
N GLY A 501 3.74 -19.59 -0.43
CA GLY A 501 2.44 -20.11 -0.87
C GLY A 501 1.87 -19.27 -2.00
N LEU A 502 1.87 -17.94 -1.86
CA LEU A 502 1.47 -17.05 -2.94
C LEU A 502 2.42 -17.15 -4.13
N LEU A 503 3.73 -17.26 -3.85
CA LEU A 503 4.73 -17.42 -4.90
C LEU A 503 4.44 -18.63 -5.81
N ASP A 504 4.09 -19.77 -5.22
CA ASP A 504 3.70 -20.98 -5.94
C ASP A 504 2.42 -20.79 -6.75
N GLN A 505 1.43 -20.10 -6.17
CA GLN A 505 0.17 -19.78 -6.83
C GLN A 505 0.36 -18.89 -8.07
N LEU A 506 1.30 -17.94 -8.03
CA LEU A 506 1.55 -16.97 -9.10
C LEU A 506 2.56 -17.47 -10.15
N TYR A 507 3.34 -18.52 -9.87
CA TYR A 507 4.37 -19.00 -10.79
C TYR A 507 3.89 -19.26 -12.23
N PRO A 508 2.72 -19.88 -12.49
CA PRO A 508 2.23 -20.06 -13.86
C PRO A 508 2.01 -18.74 -14.61
N VAL A 509 1.56 -17.69 -13.91
CA VAL A 509 1.35 -16.35 -14.48
C VAL A 509 2.68 -15.76 -14.94
N LEU A 510 3.74 -15.92 -14.12
CA LEU A 510 5.08 -15.44 -14.44
C LEU A 510 5.69 -16.17 -15.64
N VAL A 511 5.48 -17.48 -15.74
CA VAL A 511 5.93 -18.25 -16.91
C VAL A 511 5.23 -17.77 -18.18
N ASN A 512 3.93 -17.49 -18.12
CA ASN A 512 3.20 -16.95 -19.28
C ASN A 512 3.73 -15.57 -19.70
N ILE A 513 4.12 -14.71 -18.76
CA ILE A 513 4.78 -13.41 -19.06
C ILE A 513 6.13 -13.64 -19.74
N ALA A 514 6.95 -14.57 -19.25
CA ALA A 514 8.22 -14.91 -19.88
C ALA A 514 8.03 -15.43 -21.32
N ASP A 515 7.00 -16.25 -21.54
CA ASP A 515 6.66 -16.73 -22.89
C ASP A 515 6.06 -15.63 -23.77
N TYR A 516 5.40 -14.63 -23.19
CA TYR A 516 5.00 -13.41 -23.90
C TYR A 516 6.20 -12.65 -24.44
N VAL A 517 7.16 -12.31 -23.58
CA VAL A 517 8.41 -11.65 -23.97
C VAL A 517 9.15 -12.46 -25.04
N ALA A 518 9.28 -13.77 -24.85
CA ALA A 518 10.02 -14.65 -25.77
C ALA A 518 9.47 -14.68 -27.20
N ARG A 519 8.17 -14.42 -27.41
CA ARG A 519 7.57 -14.38 -28.75
C ARG A 519 7.95 -13.14 -29.56
N TYR A 520 8.43 -12.09 -28.89
CA TYR A 520 8.84 -10.83 -29.50
C TYR A 520 10.34 -10.67 -29.62
N VAL A 521 11.11 -11.73 -29.30
CA VAL A 521 12.56 -11.75 -29.54
C VAL A 521 12.81 -11.96 -31.03
N ASP A 522 13.37 -10.94 -31.68
CA ASP A 522 13.78 -11.00 -33.07
C ASP A 522 14.97 -11.97 -33.24
N PRO A 523 14.88 -12.97 -34.13
CA PRO A 523 15.90 -14.00 -34.27
C PRO A 523 17.21 -13.49 -34.88
N THR A 524 17.22 -12.28 -35.47
CA THR A 524 18.41 -11.71 -36.12
C THR A 524 19.27 -10.94 -35.12
N THR A 525 18.64 -10.12 -34.30
CA THR A 525 19.28 -9.23 -33.31
C THR A 525 19.33 -9.85 -31.91
N GLY A 526 18.44 -10.81 -31.62
CA GLY A 526 18.26 -11.36 -30.27
C GLY A 526 17.58 -10.40 -29.29
N LEU A 527 17.11 -9.24 -29.76
CA LEU A 527 16.42 -8.23 -28.95
C LEU A 527 14.91 -8.45 -28.98
N VAL A 528 14.23 -7.99 -27.92
CA VAL A 528 12.78 -7.80 -27.94
C VAL A 528 12.45 -6.59 -28.81
N THR A 529 11.64 -6.80 -29.85
CA THR A 529 11.23 -5.77 -30.80
C THR A 529 9.70 -5.68 -30.90
N ASP A 530 9.17 -4.47 -30.94
CA ASP A 530 7.73 -4.19 -31.09
C ASP A 530 6.86 -5.03 -30.16
N LEU A 531 7.27 -5.12 -28.88
CA LEU A 531 6.55 -5.85 -27.83
C LEU A 531 5.13 -5.31 -27.70
N ALA A 532 4.18 -5.97 -28.37
CA ALA A 532 2.87 -5.39 -28.56
C ALA A 532 1.98 -5.63 -27.34
N GLY A 533 1.48 -4.53 -26.79
CA GLY A 533 0.50 -4.51 -25.72
C GLY A 533 -0.94 -4.45 -26.23
N GLY A 534 -1.82 -3.92 -25.39
CA GLY A 534 -3.25 -3.88 -25.63
C GLY A 534 -3.84 -2.51 -25.39
N GLY A 535 -4.11 -1.71 -26.41
CA GLY A 535 -4.71 -0.40 -26.21
C GLY A 535 -4.47 0.52 -27.39
N ASP A 536 -4.68 1.81 -27.15
CA ASP A 536 -4.44 2.86 -28.14
C ASP A 536 -2.97 2.86 -28.61
N GLU A 537 -2.72 3.42 -29.80
CA GLU A 537 -1.39 3.40 -30.44
C GLU A 537 -0.28 3.97 -29.54
N ASP A 538 -0.60 4.92 -28.65
CA ASP A 538 0.36 5.56 -27.74
C ASP A 538 0.94 4.62 -26.66
N TYR A 539 0.23 3.54 -26.32
CA TYR A 539 0.62 2.58 -25.27
C TYR A 539 1.20 1.28 -25.84
N LYS A 540 1.00 1.06 -27.14
CA LYS A 540 1.11 -0.25 -27.79
C LYS A 540 2.47 -0.91 -27.67
N PHE A 541 3.54 -0.15 -27.66
CA PHE A 541 4.92 -0.68 -27.59
C PHE A 541 5.64 -0.27 -26.30
N GLY A 542 4.86 0.08 -25.29
CA GLY A 542 5.33 0.57 -24.02
C GLY A 542 5.42 2.10 -23.94
N ILE A 543 5.59 2.61 -22.72
CA ILE A 543 5.54 4.05 -22.44
C ILE A 543 6.87 4.63 -21.99
N VAL A 544 7.83 3.82 -21.52
CA VAL A 544 9.15 4.23 -20.99
C VAL A 544 9.06 5.06 -19.71
N ASP A 545 8.41 6.22 -19.80
CA ASP A 545 8.14 7.14 -18.71
C ASP A 545 6.81 7.88 -18.95
N TRP A 546 6.18 8.36 -17.89
CA TRP A 546 4.88 9.01 -17.95
C TRP A 546 4.78 10.24 -17.01
N PRO A 547 4.07 11.31 -17.42
CA PRO A 547 3.51 11.58 -18.76
C PRO A 547 4.59 11.75 -19.85
N PRO A 548 4.24 11.92 -21.15
CA PRO A 548 5.23 12.05 -22.23
C PRO A 548 6.31 13.12 -21.98
N ALA A 549 5.98 14.20 -21.26
CA ALA A 549 6.94 15.22 -20.85
C ALA A 549 8.08 14.68 -19.97
N MET A 550 7.85 13.58 -19.24
CA MET A 550 8.83 12.89 -18.40
C MET A 550 9.74 11.93 -19.17
N ARG A 551 9.62 11.84 -20.51
CA ARG A 551 10.52 11.02 -21.34
C ARG A 551 11.82 11.74 -21.69
N TYR A 552 11.90 13.05 -21.49
CA TYR A 552 13.11 13.86 -21.71
C TYR A 552 13.80 13.62 -23.07
N GLY A 553 12.98 13.48 -24.13
CA GLY A 553 13.48 13.27 -25.49
C GLY A 553 13.86 11.82 -25.83
N TYR A 554 13.45 10.83 -25.02
CA TYR A 554 13.64 9.41 -25.33
C TYR A 554 13.16 9.08 -26.75
N ASP A 555 13.99 8.39 -27.54
CA ASP A 555 13.67 8.01 -28.92
C ASP A 555 12.71 6.81 -28.96
N VAL A 556 11.41 7.09 -28.82
CA VAL A 556 10.33 6.10 -28.85
C VAL A 556 10.04 5.56 -30.26
N SER A 557 10.71 6.06 -31.30
CA SER A 557 10.58 5.56 -32.68
C SER A 557 11.34 4.25 -32.94
N THR A 558 12.16 3.83 -31.97
CA THR A 558 12.91 2.58 -32.00
C THR A 558 11.98 1.37 -31.84
N VAL A 559 12.23 0.31 -32.62
CA VAL A 559 11.48 -0.95 -32.54
C VAL A 559 11.99 -1.81 -31.38
N ALA A 560 13.29 -1.75 -31.08
CA ALA A 560 13.90 -2.42 -29.93
C ALA A 560 14.30 -1.38 -28.88
N ARG A 561 13.35 -1.01 -28.01
CA ARG A 561 13.59 -0.01 -26.95
C ARG A 561 14.45 -0.61 -25.85
N THR A 562 15.48 0.11 -25.43
CA THR A 562 16.41 -0.35 -24.39
C THR A 562 15.72 -0.59 -23.05
N THR A 563 14.79 0.27 -22.63
CA THR A 563 14.07 0.08 -21.36
C THR A 563 13.21 -1.19 -21.36
N VAL A 564 12.48 -1.45 -22.44
CA VAL A 564 11.69 -2.69 -22.64
C VAL A 564 12.62 -3.91 -22.58
N ASN A 565 13.75 -3.89 -23.29
CA ASN A 565 14.70 -5.01 -23.26
C ASN A 565 15.31 -5.23 -21.87
N ILE A 566 15.54 -4.19 -21.08
CA ILE A 566 16.03 -4.32 -19.69
C ILE A 566 14.93 -4.92 -18.79
N LEU A 567 13.68 -4.48 -18.93
CA LEU A 567 12.54 -5.05 -18.19
C LEU A 567 12.31 -6.52 -18.58
N ALA A 568 12.45 -6.88 -19.85
CA ALA A 568 12.42 -8.27 -20.32
C ALA A 568 13.52 -9.13 -19.66
N ILE A 569 14.76 -8.64 -19.58
CA ILE A 569 15.86 -9.35 -18.90
C ILE A 569 15.50 -9.59 -17.42
N ASP A 570 15.00 -8.55 -16.75
CA ASP A 570 14.61 -8.66 -15.35
C ASP A 570 13.45 -9.65 -15.17
N ALA A 571 12.38 -9.54 -15.96
CA ALA A 571 11.24 -10.48 -15.94
C ALA A 571 11.69 -11.94 -16.08
N LEU A 572 12.55 -12.23 -17.05
CA LEU A 572 13.11 -13.58 -17.26
C LEU A 572 13.97 -14.03 -16.07
N SER A 573 14.78 -13.13 -15.52
CA SER A 573 15.64 -13.39 -14.36
C SER A 573 14.82 -13.67 -13.09
N ARG A 574 13.75 -12.89 -12.85
CA ARG A 574 12.83 -13.10 -11.72
C ARG A 574 12.14 -14.44 -11.83
N VAL A 575 11.70 -14.85 -13.03
CA VAL A 575 11.11 -16.19 -13.23
C VAL A 575 12.10 -17.31 -12.85
N VAL A 576 13.38 -17.16 -13.19
CA VAL A 576 14.46 -18.10 -12.79
C VAL A 576 14.60 -18.15 -11.26
N GLU A 577 14.62 -17.00 -10.59
CA GLU A 577 14.76 -16.91 -9.13
C GLU A 577 13.55 -17.49 -8.40
N VAL A 578 12.33 -17.19 -8.89
CA VAL A 578 11.09 -17.78 -8.39
C VAL A 578 11.09 -19.29 -8.56
N ALA A 579 11.45 -19.78 -9.75
CA ALA A 579 11.52 -21.21 -10.02
C ALA A 579 12.53 -21.92 -9.09
N ALA A 580 13.70 -21.30 -8.85
CA ALA A 580 14.69 -21.80 -7.91
C ALA A 580 14.17 -21.80 -6.46
N ALA A 581 13.53 -20.71 -6.03
CA ALA A 581 12.92 -20.62 -4.71
C ALA A 581 11.86 -21.72 -4.53
N LEU A 582 11.03 -21.97 -5.54
CA LEU A 582 10.01 -23.02 -5.54
C LEU A 582 10.55 -24.43 -5.75
N ARG A 583 11.85 -24.59 -6.05
CA ARG A 583 12.50 -25.88 -6.37
C ARG A 583 11.84 -26.57 -7.58
N ARG A 584 11.55 -25.80 -8.61
CA ARG A 584 11.03 -26.30 -9.90
C ARG A 584 12.09 -27.16 -10.62
N PRO A 585 11.69 -28.04 -11.55
CA PRO A 585 12.63 -28.85 -12.33
C PRO A 585 13.68 -27.99 -13.04
N SER A 586 14.93 -28.43 -13.08
CA SER A 586 16.05 -27.68 -13.68
C SER A 586 15.79 -27.30 -15.15
N ALA A 587 15.10 -28.16 -15.91
CA ALA A 587 14.77 -27.89 -17.30
C ALA A 587 13.88 -26.63 -17.49
N GLU A 588 12.94 -26.36 -16.57
CA GLU A 588 12.13 -25.13 -16.58
C GLU A 588 13.01 -23.91 -16.31
N VAL A 589 13.88 -24.01 -15.30
CA VAL A 589 14.81 -22.95 -14.88
C VAL A 589 15.82 -22.62 -15.99
N ASP A 590 16.41 -23.64 -16.60
CA ASP A 590 17.48 -23.49 -17.58
C ASP A 590 16.98 -22.84 -18.88
N THR A 591 15.69 -23.02 -19.22
CA THR A 591 15.09 -22.38 -20.39
C THR A 591 15.02 -20.87 -20.22
N GLN A 592 14.51 -20.38 -19.09
CA GLN A 592 14.41 -18.95 -18.84
C GLN A 592 15.78 -18.33 -18.57
N ARG A 593 16.70 -19.07 -17.93
CA ARG A 593 18.09 -18.62 -17.74
C ARG A 593 18.79 -18.35 -19.08
N ARG A 594 18.72 -19.29 -20.03
CA ARG A 594 19.32 -19.10 -21.37
C ARG A 594 18.71 -17.91 -22.10
N ARG A 595 17.39 -17.69 -21.99
CA ARG A 595 16.72 -16.53 -22.59
C ARG A 595 17.25 -15.21 -22.00
N ALA A 596 17.35 -15.13 -20.66
CA ALA A 596 17.89 -13.94 -19.99
C ALA A 596 19.35 -13.66 -20.36
N GLU A 597 20.19 -14.70 -20.38
CA GLU A 597 21.61 -14.60 -20.77
C GLU A 597 21.77 -14.12 -22.22
N ALA A 598 21.05 -14.74 -23.17
CA ALA A 598 21.10 -14.37 -24.58
C ALA A 598 20.61 -12.94 -24.83
N LEU A 599 19.52 -12.53 -24.17
CA LEU A 599 19.01 -11.17 -24.27
C LEU A 599 19.98 -10.14 -23.67
N THR A 600 20.62 -10.48 -22.54
CA THR A 600 21.65 -9.63 -21.93
C THR A 600 22.83 -9.41 -22.87
N GLU A 601 23.29 -10.48 -23.55
CA GLU A 601 24.34 -10.40 -24.56
C GLU A 601 23.92 -9.52 -25.74
N ALA A 602 22.71 -9.73 -26.28
CA ALA A 602 22.16 -8.94 -27.38
C ALA A 602 22.04 -7.44 -27.03
N VAL A 603 21.54 -7.12 -25.83
CA VAL A 603 21.48 -5.73 -25.34
C VAL A 603 22.87 -5.12 -25.26
N GLY A 604 23.85 -5.84 -24.70
CA GLY A 604 25.24 -5.40 -24.66
C GLY A 604 25.83 -5.14 -26.05
N ALA A 605 25.54 -6.01 -27.02
CA ALA A 605 26.07 -5.93 -28.37
C ALA A 605 25.43 -4.83 -29.23
N HIS A 606 24.11 -4.66 -29.12
CA HIS A 606 23.33 -3.83 -30.05
C HIS A 606 22.87 -2.49 -29.47
N LEU A 607 22.76 -2.35 -28.15
CA LEU A 607 22.18 -1.17 -27.51
C LEU A 607 23.21 -0.36 -26.71
N THR A 608 24.50 -0.70 -26.79
CA THR A 608 25.58 0.07 -26.17
C THR A 608 26.48 0.75 -27.20
N ARG A 609 27.01 1.90 -26.82
CA ARG A 609 28.07 2.62 -27.52
C ARG A 609 29.45 2.03 -27.16
N PRO A 610 30.52 2.32 -27.92
CA PRO A 610 31.87 1.83 -27.61
C PRO A 610 32.41 2.25 -26.23
N ASP A 611 31.89 3.34 -25.64
CA ASP A 611 32.24 3.81 -24.31
C ASP A 611 31.46 3.10 -23.18
N GLY A 612 30.46 2.29 -23.52
CA GLY A 612 29.59 1.54 -22.62
C GLY A 612 28.26 2.22 -22.27
N VAL A 613 27.99 3.43 -22.79
CA VAL A 613 26.71 4.12 -22.58
C VAL A 613 25.62 3.49 -23.42
N TYR A 614 24.44 3.31 -22.84
CA TYR A 614 23.28 2.72 -23.50
C TYR A 614 22.54 3.77 -24.32
N VAL A 615 22.20 3.45 -25.57
CA VAL A 615 21.30 4.25 -26.40
C VAL A 615 19.84 3.92 -26.08
N ASP A 616 18.90 4.70 -26.59
CA ASP A 616 17.46 4.47 -26.33
C ASP A 616 16.88 3.25 -27.06
N GLY A 617 17.54 2.79 -28.12
CA GLY A 617 17.10 1.59 -28.81
C GLY A 617 17.69 1.41 -30.19
N LEU A 618 17.22 0.38 -30.88
CA LEU A 618 17.52 0.07 -32.28
C LEU A 618 16.32 0.41 -33.17
N ARG A 619 16.57 1.07 -34.29
CA ARG A 619 15.55 1.32 -35.33
C ARG A 619 15.37 0.09 -36.21
N ALA A 620 14.27 0.07 -36.96
CA ALA A 620 13.93 -1.04 -37.85
C ALA A 620 15.00 -1.32 -38.93
N ASP A 621 15.80 -0.32 -39.30
CA ASP A 621 16.91 -0.46 -40.26
C ASP A 621 18.22 -0.97 -39.62
N GLY A 622 18.20 -1.30 -38.32
CA GLY A 622 19.37 -1.77 -37.57
C GLY A 622 20.30 -0.65 -37.08
N THR A 623 19.94 0.63 -37.27
CA THR A 623 20.73 1.74 -36.73
C THR A 623 20.39 2.03 -35.27
N GLN A 624 21.40 2.36 -34.46
CA GLN A 624 21.20 2.81 -33.08
C GLN A 624 20.54 4.20 -33.03
N SER A 625 19.75 4.43 -31.98
CA SER A 625 19.31 5.78 -31.65
C SER A 625 20.51 6.71 -31.42
N GLY A 626 20.39 7.96 -31.86
CA GLY A 626 21.36 9.00 -31.57
C GLY A 626 21.30 9.49 -30.12
N HIS A 627 20.22 9.19 -29.41
CA HIS A 627 19.98 9.62 -28.04
C HIS A 627 20.37 8.52 -27.03
N ALA A 628 20.80 8.96 -25.83
CA ALA A 628 21.18 8.09 -24.72
C ALA A 628 20.61 8.68 -23.43
N SER A 629 19.36 8.31 -23.15
CA SER A 629 18.55 8.78 -22.04
C SER A 629 19.08 8.36 -20.68
N GLN A 630 18.60 9.06 -19.64
CA GLN A 630 18.86 8.67 -18.26
C GLN A 630 18.15 7.36 -17.91
N GLN A 631 16.93 7.15 -18.42
CA GLN A 631 16.13 5.93 -18.22
C GLN A 631 16.93 4.67 -18.60
N ALA A 632 17.43 4.60 -19.84
CA ALA A 632 18.17 3.43 -20.33
C ALA A 632 19.42 3.14 -19.48
N ASN A 633 20.17 4.18 -19.12
CA ASN A 633 21.44 4.03 -18.42
C ASN A 633 21.28 3.79 -16.91
N ALA A 634 20.30 4.43 -16.27
CA ALA A 634 19.98 4.20 -14.86
C ALA A 634 19.39 2.80 -14.67
N MET A 635 18.44 2.39 -15.52
CA MET A 635 17.88 1.03 -15.43
C MET A 635 18.95 -0.03 -15.66
N ALA A 636 19.87 0.16 -16.62
CA ALA A 636 20.98 -0.78 -16.83
C ALA A 636 21.91 -0.90 -15.61
N LEU A 637 22.21 0.22 -14.93
CA LEU A 637 22.99 0.23 -13.69
C LEU A 637 22.24 -0.45 -12.55
N ALA A 638 20.96 -0.11 -12.36
CA ALA A 638 20.13 -0.66 -11.29
C ALA A 638 19.95 -2.19 -11.45
N ALA A 639 19.77 -2.66 -12.68
CA ALA A 639 19.68 -4.08 -13.02
C ALA A 639 21.04 -4.82 -13.01
N GLY A 640 22.16 -4.11 -12.77
CA GLY A 640 23.49 -4.70 -12.72
C GLY A 640 24.04 -5.16 -14.08
N LEU A 641 23.47 -4.69 -15.19
CA LEU A 641 23.85 -5.08 -16.55
C LEU A 641 25.13 -4.39 -17.05
N VAL A 642 25.50 -3.26 -16.44
CA VAL A 642 26.69 -2.51 -16.84
C VAL A 642 27.96 -3.24 -16.39
N PRO A 643 28.88 -3.60 -17.31
CA PRO A 643 30.14 -4.24 -16.97
C PRO A 643 30.95 -3.41 -15.97
N ALA A 644 31.64 -4.06 -15.03
CA ALA A 644 32.39 -3.39 -13.95
C ALA A 644 33.37 -2.31 -14.46
N LEU A 645 34.03 -2.55 -15.61
CA LEU A 645 34.96 -1.59 -16.23
C LEU A 645 34.27 -0.34 -16.81
N ARG A 646 32.96 -0.38 -17.05
CA ARG A 646 32.16 0.70 -17.63
C ARG A 646 31.25 1.39 -16.60
N GLN A 647 31.05 0.82 -15.42
CA GLN A 647 30.19 1.37 -14.37
C GLN A 647 30.47 2.84 -14.08
N LYS A 648 31.75 3.23 -13.93
CA LYS A 648 32.10 4.64 -13.70
C LYS A 648 31.64 5.54 -14.84
N THR A 649 31.89 5.16 -16.10
CA THR A 649 31.53 5.96 -17.27
C THR A 649 30.02 6.15 -17.38
N VAL A 650 29.26 5.06 -17.21
CA VAL A 650 27.78 5.11 -17.27
C VAL A 650 27.21 5.89 -16.09
N ALA A 651 27.74 5.71 -14.88
CA ALA A 651 27.33 6.47 -13.70
C ALA A 651 27.62 7.97 -13.86
N ASP A 652 28.79 8.34 -14.39
CA ASP A 652 29.12 9.74 -14.69
C ASP A 652 28.18 10.33 -15.76
N HIS A 653 27.75 9.51 -16.74
CA HIS A 653 26.73 9.93 -17.73
C HIS A 653 25.38 10.20 -17.07
N VAL A 654 24.90 9.27 -16.24
CA VAL A 654 23.65 9.41 -15.49
C VAL A 654 23.66 10.65 -14.60
N VAL A 655 24.72 10.91 -13.85
CA VAL A 655 24.84 12.09 -12.98
C VAL A 655 24.84 13.39 -13.78
N ARG A 656 25.53 13.45 -14.93
CA ARG A 656 25.58 14.66 -15.76
C ARG A 656 24.22 15.09 -16.32
N LEU A 657 23.28 14.17 -16.48
CA LEU A 657 21.94 14.46 -16.98
C LEU A 657 21.03 15.14 -15.93
N GLY A 658 21.42 15.17 -14.65
CA GLY A 658 20.60 15.75 -13.58
C GLY A 658 19.39 14.87 -13.24
N MET A 659 18.22 15.47 -12.98
CA MET A 659 16.95 14.73 -12.92
C MET A 659 16.28 14.75 -14.30
N ALA A 660 16.34 13.63 -15.02
CA ALA A 660 15.73 13.42 -16.32
C ALA A 660 14.98 12.06 -16.36
N MET A 661 14.32 11.73 -15.25
CA MET A 661 13.40 10.60 -15.10
C MET A 661 12.17 11.07 -14.32
N GLY A 662 10.98 10.66 -14.78
CA GLY A 662 9.71 10.99 -14.14
C GLY A 662 9.52 10.28 -12.80
N PRO A 663 8.57 10.72 -11.96
CA PRO A 663 8.36 10.11 -10.65
C PRO A 663 8.03 8.60 -10.73
N MET A 664 7.40 8.12 -11.81
CA MET A 664 7.12 6.69 -12.06
C MET A 664 8.39 5.82 -12.11
N THR A 665 9.51 6.36 -12.62
CA THR A 665 10.75 5.60 -12.84
C THR A 665 11.93 6.09 -12.00
N ALA A 666 11.80 7.22 -11.30
CA ALA A 666 12.89 7.86 -10.56
C ALA A 666 13.53 6.97 -9.48
N GLU A 667 12.83 5.96 -8.99
CA GLU A 667 13.41 4.95 -8.10
C GLU A 667 14.59 4.20 -8.75
N ALA A 668 14.50 3.88 -10.04
CA ALA A 668 15.57 3.22 -10.77
C ALA A 668 16.83 4.11 -10.84
N LEU A 669 16.67 5.44 -10.92
CA LEU A 669 17.78 6.38 -10.79
C LEU A 669 18.44 6.30 -9.40
N LEU A 670 17.64 6.29 -8.32
CA LEU A 670 18.18 6.19 -6.96
C LEU A 670 18.91 4.86 -6.74
N ARG A 671 18.34 3.74 -7.21
CA ARG A 671 18.99 2.41 -7.17
C ARG A 671 20.27 2.40 -7.99
N ALA A 672 20.28 3.02 -9.18
CA ALA A 672 21.47 3.13 -10.02
C ALA A 672 22.62 3.89 -9.34
N LEU A 673 22.30 5.05 -8.75
CA LEU A 673 23.28 5.85 -8.01
C LEU A 673 23.84 5.07 -6.82
N HIS A 674 22.98 4.39 -6.05
CA HIS A 674 23.43 3.57 -4.93
C HIS A 674 24.30 2.39 -5.37
N ALA A 675 23.88 1.64 -6.40
CA ALA A 675 24.62 0.52 -6.98
C ALA A 675 26.01 0.95 -7.49
N ALA A 676 26.10 2.15 -8.08
CA ALA A 676 27.35 2.76 -8.54
C ALA A 676 28.19 3.42 -7.42
N ARG A 677 27.80 3.28 -6.14
CA ARG A 677 28.45 3.92 -4.97
C ARG A 677 28.51 5.46 -5.09
N ARG A 678 27.47 6.06 -5.66
CA ARG A 678 27.26 7.51 -5.82
C ARG A 678 26.25 8.06 -4.81
N ASP A 679 26.33 7.62 -3.55
CA ASP A 679 25.39 8.04 -2.50
C ASP A 679 25.38 9.57 -2.27
N GLY A 680 26.46 10.27 -2.64
CA GLY A 680 26.52 11.73 -2.60
C GLY A 680 25.62 12.39 -3.63
N ASP A 681 25.64 11.88 -4.86
CA ASP A 681 24.76 12.33 -5.95
C ASP A 681 23.31 11.92 -5.68
N LEU A 682 23.09 10.78 -5.01
CA LEU A 682 21.77 10.37 -4.52
C LEU A 682 21.22 11.39 -3.54
N VAL A 683 21.97 11.74 -2.48
CA VAL A 683 21.55 12.77 -1.52
C VAL A 683 21.30 14.09 -2.22
N ALA A 684 22.20 14.53 -3.11
CA ALA A 684 22.02 15.77 -3.87
C ALA A 684 20.72 15.75 -4.69
N THR A 685 20.41 14.63 -5.35
CA THR A 685 19.15 14.44 -6.09
C THR A 685 17.92 14.57 -5.19
N LEU A 686 17.96 14.03 -3.98
CA LEU A 686 16.84 14.10 -3.03
C LEU A 686 16.66 15.48 -2.41
N THR A 687 17.73 16.25 -2.23
CA THR A 687 17.71 17.52 -1.47
C THR A 687 17.73 18.79 -2.32
N ASN A 688 17.99 18.67 -3.64
CA ASN A 688 18.07 19.85 -4.51
C ASN A 688 16.68 20.39 -4.85
N ARG A 689 16.30 21.51 -4.22
CA ARG A 689 15.03 22.21 -4.48
C ARG A 689 14.96 22.94 -5.83
N HIS A 690 16.09 23.14 -6.51
CA HIS A 690 16.18 23.91 -7.76
C HIS A 690 16.10 23.05 -9.03
N GLN A 691 15.93 21.73 -8.88
CA GLN A 691 15.73 20.79 -9.98
C GLN A 691 14.43 19.99 -9.77
N PRO A 692 13.85 19.38 -10.82
CA PRO A 692 12.76 18.42 -10.66
C PRO A 692 13.09 17.36 -9.60
N GLY A 693 12.15 17.08 -8.69
CA GLY A 693 12.34 16.10 -7.62
C GLY A 693 11.55 16.40 -6.34
N TRP A 694 11.68 15.54 -5.34
CA TRP A 694 10.90 15.62 -4.09
C TRP A 694 11.15 16.90 -3.28
N ALA A 695 12.41 17.36 -3.16
CA ALA A 695 12.70 18.63 -2.50
C ALA A 695 12.07 19.84 -3.22
N ASN A 696 11.93 19.78 -4.55
CA ASN A 696 11.26 20.82 -5.31
C ASN A 696 9.73 20.82 -5.08
N ILE A 697 9.11 19.64 -4.98
CA ILE A 697 7.70 19.51 -4.54
C ILE A 697 7.51 20.21 -3.18
N LEU A 698 8.39 19.92 -2.22
CA LEU A 698 8.34 20.51 -0.87
C LEU A 698 8.56 22.04 -0.88
N ASP A 699 9.53 22.53 -1.64
CA ASP A 699 9.82 23.97 -1.76
C ASP A 699 8.64 24.75 -2.37
N ARG A 700 7.87 24.09 -3.24
CA ARG A 700 6.60 24.61 -3.81
C ARG A 700 5.39 24.42 -2.89
N GLY A 701 5.58 23.92 -1.67
CA GLY A 701 4.51 23.72 -0.68
C GLY A 701 3.65 22.47 -0.90
N GLY A 702 4.09 21.54 -1.76
CA GLY A 702 3.44 20.25 -1.98
C GLY A 702 3.51 19.36 -0.74
N THR A 703 2.44 18.61 -0.49
CA THR A 703 2.33 17.71 0.67
C THR A 703 1.96 16.27 0.28
N PHE A 704 2.02 15.98 -1.01
CA PHE A 704 1.80 14.68 -1.63
C PHE A 704 2.75 14.59 -2.82
N THR A 705 3.19 13.40 -3.20
CA THR A 705 3.89 13.21 -4.48
C THR A 705 2.98 13.54 -5.65
N TRP A 706 3.58 13.94 -6.78
CA TRP A 706 2.85 14.43 -7.96
C TRP A 706 3.03 13.47 -9.14
N GLU A 707 2.10 13.51 -10.10
CA GLU A 707 2.11 12.69 -11.32
C GLU A 707 3.35 13.03 -12.15
N ALA A 708 3.53 14.32 -12.43
CA ALA A 708 4.74 14.90 -13.01
C ALA A 708 5.48 15.78 -11.99
N TRP A 709 6.78 16.03 -12.22
CA TRP A 709 7.52 16.97 -11.36
C TRP A 709 7.02 18.40 -11.44
N ASP A 710 6.42 18.78 -12.57
CA ASP A 710 5.76 20.06 -12.77
C ASP A 710 4.35 19.84 -13.34
N PRO A 711 3.34 19.64 -12.47
CA PRO A 711 1.98 19.33 -12.90
C PRO A 711 1.38 20.47 -13.73
N ILE A 712 0.80 20.11 -14.88
CA ILE A 712 0.13 21.04 -15.79
C ILE A 712 -1.38 20.79 -15.76
N ASP A 713 -2.16 21.78 -15.33
CA ASP A 713 -3.63 21.68 -15.24
C ASP A 713 -4.29 21.33 -16.59
N ALA A 714 -3.77 21.86 -17.69
CA ALA A 714 -4.30 21.61 -19.04
C ALA A 714 -4.11 20.15 -19.49
N GLU A 715 -3.07 19.48 -19.00
CA GLU A 715 -2.82 18.05 -19.22
C GLU A 715 -3.53 17.17 -18.16
N GLY A 716 -4.06 17.81 -17.11
CA GLY A 716 -4.78 17.14 -16.04
C GLY A 716 -3.88 16.52 -14.96
N ASP A 717 -2.58 16.82 -14.94
CA ASP A 717 -1.60 16.17 -14.06
C ASP A 717 -1.98 16.25 -12.57
N SER A 718 -1.87 15.11 -11.88
CA SER A 718 -2.27 14.99 -10.49
C SER A 718 -1.27 15.59 -9.51
N MET A 719 -1.79 16.35 -8.53
CA MET A 719 -1.04 16.82 -7.37
C MET A 719 -1.16 15.88 -6.15
N SER A 720 -1.65 14.66 -6.36
CA SER A 720 -1.69 13.59 -5.33
C SER A 720 -1.54 12.21 -5.94
N HIS A 721 -0.42 11.97 -6.61
CA HIS A 721 -0.15 10.71 -7.29
C HIS A 721 0.81 9.84 -6.47
N GLY A 722 0.51 8.56 -6.28
CA GLY A 722 1.21 7.71 -5.30
C GLY A 722 2.56 7.14 -5.73
N TRP A 723 2.84 7.00 -7.04
CA TRP A 723 4.03 6.31 -7.54
C TRP A 723 5.38 6.88 -7.08
N GLY A 724 5.43 8.17 -6.74
CA GLY A 724 6.66 8.85 -6.34
C GLY A 724 7.09 8.51 -4.92
N SER A 725 6.28 7.72 -4.20
CA SER A 725 6.51 7.33 -2.82
C SER A 725 7.64 6.30 -2.65
N THR A 726 8.05 5.60 -3.71
CA THR A 726 9.13 4.60 -3.69
C THR A 726 10.49 5.13 -3.28
N VAL A 727 10.71 6.45 -3.30
CA VAL A 727 11.89 7.09 -2.71
C VAL A 727 12.14 6.64 -1.27
N LEU A 728 11.09 6.33 -0.50
CA LEU A 728 11.19 5.82 0.86
C LEU A 728 12.02 4.53 0.92
N VAL A 729 11.79 3.62 -0.03
CA VAL A 729 12.50 2.34 -0.12
C VAL A 729 13.98 2.58 -0.40
N ALA A 730 14.28 3.41 -1.40
CA ALA A 730 15.66 3.77 -1.72
C ALA A 730 16.37 4.45 -0.54
N MET A 731 15.67 5.26 0.26
CA MET A 731 16.22 5.86 1.47
C MET A 731 16.49 4.81 2.58
N GLN A 732 15.64 3.80 2.77
CA GLN A 732 15.94 2.71 3.69
C GLN A 732 17.20 1.94 3.26
N GLU A 733 17.32 1.63 1.98
CA GLU A 733 18.41 0.80 1.47
C GLU A 733 19.73 1.57 1.40
N ALA A 734 19.71 2.81 0.89
CA ALA A 734 20.92 3.60 0.67
C ALA A 734 21.34 4.44 1.89
N LEU A 735 20.37 5.04 2.60
CA LEU A 735 20.67 6.00 3.67
C LEU A 735 20.62 5.37 5.06
N LEU A 736 19.58 4.58 5.38
CA LEU A 736 19.63 3.73 6.57
C LEU A 736 20.59 2.56 6.36
N GLY A 737 20.86 2.18 5.11
CA GLY A 737 21.83 1.15 4.77
C GLY A 737 21.30 -0.26 4.97
N VAL A 738 19.98 -0.45 5.05
CA VAL A 738 19.36 -1.71 5.47
C VAL A 738 18.56 -2.30 4.32
N ARG A 739 18.96 -3.50 3.88
CA ARG A 739 18.29 -4.22 2.79
C ARG A 739 18.21 -5.73 3.06
N PRO A 740 17.18 -6.43 2.56
CA PRO A 740 17.11 -7.87 2.66
C PRO A 740 18.22 -8.53 1.83
N THR A 741 18.67 -9.71 2.25
CA THR A 741 19.55 -10.59 1.46
C THR A 741 19.01 -12.02 1.37
N ALA A 742 17.86 -12.28 1.98
CA ALA A 742 17.10 -13.51 1.86
C ALA A 742 15.61 -13.25 2.10
N PRO A 743 14.72 -14.08 1.52
CA PRO A 743 13.28 -13.92 1.66
C PRO A 743 12.78 -13.89 3.11
N GLY A 744 11.74 -13.08 3.34
CA GLY A 744 11.19 -12.80 4.66
C GLY A 744 12.17 -12.09 5.60
N TRP A 745 13.20 -11.44 5.05
CA TRP A 745 14.29 -10.81 5.79
C TRP A 745 14.99 -11.75 6.78
N ALA A 746 15.12 -13.02 6.41
CA ALA A 746 15.84 -14.00 7.24
C ALA A 746 17.31 -13.60 7.45
N THR A 747 17.90 -12.99 6.41
CA THR A 747 19.20 -12.29 6.47
C THR A 747 19.07 -10.90 5.87
N LEU A 748 19.89 -9.97 6.35
CA LEU A 748 19.94 -8.60 5.86
C LEU A 748 21.37 -8.05 5.85
N ASP A 749 21.61 -7.06 5.00
CA ASP A 749 22.83 -6.24 5.03
C ASP A 749 22.56 -4.93 5.76
N MET A 750 23.60 -4.42 6.43
CA MET A 750 23.63 -3.11 7.08
C MET A 750 24.91 -2.38 6.68
N VAL A 751 24.80 -1.35 5.84
CA VAL A 751 25.93 -0.61 5.29
C VAL A 751 25.90 0.85 5.76
N ALA A 752 26.97 1.29 6.42
CA ALA A 752 27.04 2.69 6.85
C ALA A 752 27.08 3.65 5.64
N PRO A 753 26.18 4.64 5.54
CA PRO A 753 26.18 5.59 4.44
C PRO A 753 27.45 6.45 4.47
N ALA A 754 27.97 6.80 3.30
CA ALA A 754 29.24 7.53 3.18
C ALA A 754 29.12 9.03 3.50
N THR A 755 27.93 9.61 3.32
CA THR A 755 27.76 11.06 3.12
C THR A 755 27.16 11.81 4.32
N LEU A 756 26.30 11.15 5.11
CA LEU A 756 25.59 11.79 6.21
C LEU A 756 26.38 11.77 7.51
N HIS A 757 26.28 12.87 8.27
CA HIS A 757 26.84 12.96 9.62
C HIS A 757 26.06 12.10 10.61
N ARG A 758 24.72 12.13 10.54
CA ARG A 758 23.83 11.30 11.35
C ARG A 758 22.71 10.79 10.47
N VAL A 759 22.35 9.53 10.63
CA VAL A 759 21.06 9.00 10.20
C VAL A 759 20.66 7.82 11.07
N GLU A 760 19.38 7.76 11.43
CA GLU A 760 18.83 6.70 12.26
C GLU A 760 17.38 6.42 11.91
N GLY A 761 16.91 5.23 12.28
CA GLY A 761 15.57 4.81 11.94
C GLY A 761 15.25 3.40 12.36
N VAL A 762 14.04 3.00 11.99
CA VAL A 762 13.50 1.67 12.22
C VAL A 762 13.04 1.10 10.89
N VAL A 763 13.49 -0.11 10.57
CA VAL A 763 12.98 -0.92 9.46
C VAL A 763 12.15 -2.06 10.04
N ARG A 764 10.91 -2.19 9.56
CA ARG A 764 10.02 -3.29 9.94
C ARG A 764 10.24 -4.48 9.02
N ILE A 765 10.56 -5.63 9.60
CA ILE A 765 10.74 -6.91 8.89
C ILE A 765 9.83 -7.97 9.50
N PRO A 766 9.45 -9.08 8.86
CA PRO A 766 8.53 -10.07 9.47
C PRO A 766 8.91 -10.49 10.90
N ALA A 767 10.21 -10.70 11.15
CA ALA A 767 10.77 -11.08 12.45
C ALA A 767 10.60 -10.05 13.58
N GLY A 768 10.44 -8.77 13.26
CA GLY A 768 10.37 -7.69 14.25
C GLY A 768 10.86 -6.34 13.73
N ARG A 769 11.34 -5.50 14.64
CA ARG A 769 11.94 -4.20 14.31
C ARG A 769 13.45 -4.33 14.24
N VAL A 770 14.04 -3.84 13.16
CA VAL A 770 15.48 -3.57 13.03
C VAL A 770 15.69 -2.10 13.32
N THR A 771 16.50 -1.77 14.32
CA THR A 771 16.87 -0.38 14.63
C THR A 771 18.29 -0.13 14.19
N VAL A 772 18.53 1.01 13.56
CA VAL A 772 19.84 1.41 13.05
C VAL A 772 20.09 2.88 13.34
N SER A 773 21.30 3.22 13.78
CA SER A 773 21.77 4.60 13.93
C SER A 773 23.24 4.66 13.56
N TRP A 774 23.58 5.52 12.61
CA TRP A 774 24.94 5.80 12.15
C TRP A 774 25.30 7.23 12.53
N VAL A 775 26.38 7.41 13.30
CA VAL A 775 26.84 8.73 13.74
C VAL A 775 28.33 8.88 13.44
N ARG A 776 28.68 9.82 12.55
CA ARG A 776 30.06 10.25 12.34
C ARG A 776 30.36 11.41 13.27
N THR A 777 31.60 11.51 13.76
CA THR A 777 31.97 12.67 14.58
C THR A 777 32.28 13.87 13.68
N ARG A 778 31.88 15.09 14.09
CA ARG A 778 32.26 16.31 13.34
C ARG A 778 33.77 16.56 13.35
N ALA A 779 34.45 16.18 14.43
CA ALA A 779 35.89 16.36 14.59
C ALA A 779 36.69 15.41 13.69
N ASP A 780 36.16 14.22 13.41
CA ASP A 780 36.72 13.27 12.46
C ASP A 780 35.61 12.48 11.74
N PRO A 781 35.35 12.77 10.45
CA PRO A 781 34.32 12.09 9.66
C PRO A 781 34.65 10.61 9.40
N ARG A 782 35.88 10.17 9.67
CA ARG A 782 36.27 8.75 9.62
C ARG A 782 35.79 8.01 10.86
N ALA A 783 35.70 8.66 12.02
CA ALA A 783 35.19 8.07 13.24
C ALA A 783 33.67 7.88 13.13
N LEU A 784 33.23 6.63 13.25
CA LEU A 784 31.84 6.20 13.09
C LEU A 784 31.41 5.41 14.34
N THR A 785 30.24 5.74 14.86
CA THR A 785 29.51 4.92 15.83
C THR A 785 28.25 4.39 15.16
N ALA A 786 28.05 3.07 15.24
CA ALA A 786 26.85 2.40 14.79
C ALA A 786 26.14 1.74 15.96
N HIS A 787 24.86 2.04 16.16
CA HIS A 787 24.00 1.33 17.08
C HIS A 787 22.99 0.53 16.28
N VAL A 788 23.04 -0.80 16.40
CA VAL A 788 22.15 -1.69 15.64
C VAL A 788 21.45 -2.67 16.55
N THR A 789 20.17 -2.93 16.29
CA THR A 789 19.39 -3.96 16.98
C THR A 789 18.72 -4.88 15.96
N ILE A 790 19.00 -6.17 16.07
CA ILE A 790 18.48 -7.22 15.19
C ILE A 790 17.47 -8.07 15.97
N PRO A 791 16.24 -8.28 15.48
CA PRO A 791 15.24 -9.07 16.19
C PRO A 791 15.60 -10.57 16.20
N PRO A 792 15.05 -11.35 17.15
CA PRO A 792 15.17 -12.80 17.16
C PRO A 792 14.87 -13.45 15.81
N ASN A 793 15.58 -14.54 15.50
CA ASN A 793 15.45 -15.33 14.27
C ASN A 793 15.86 -14.62 12.95
N ALA A 794 16.37 -13.38 13.00
CA ALA A 794 17.06 -12.72 11.89
C ALA A 794 18.59 -12.72 12.10
N THR A 795 19.35 -12.44 11.03
CA THR A 795 20.82 -12.33 11.06
C THR A 795 21.24 -11.17 10.16
N ALA A 796 22.23 -10.39 10.59
CA ALA A 796 22.70 -9.24 9.81
C ALA A 796 24.18 -9.37 9.44
N THR A 797 24.53 -8.86 8.25
CA THR A 797 25.89 -8.58 7.85
C THR A 797 26.13 -7.07 7.96
N VAL A 798 26.97 -6.64 8.89
CA VAL A 798 27.25 -5.24 9.19
C VAL A 798 28.58 -4.82 8.56
N HIS A 799 28.54 -3.80 7.72
CA HIS A 799 29.68 -3.25 6.99
C HIS A 799 30.14 -1.94 7.64
N VAL A 800 31.29 -1.98 8.29
CA VAL A 800 31.87 -0.83 9.00
C VAL A 800 33.14 -0.36 8.28
N PRO A 801 33.21 0.91 7.80
CA PRO A 801 34.41 1.43 7.15
C PRO A 801 35.63 1.40 8.08
N ALA A 802 36.65 0.61 7.73
CA ALA A 802 37.87 0.41 8.51
C ALA A 802 39.03 -0.11 7.65
N LYS A 803 40.25 0.40 7.89
CA LYS A 803 41.45 -0.10 7.18
C LYS A 803 41.94 -1.43 7.74
N ARG A 804 41.70 -1.67 9.03
CA ARG A 804 42.01 -2.92 9.72
C ARG A 804 40.81 -3.30 10.59
N ALA A 805 40.54 -4.60 10.70
CA ALA A 805 39.47 -5.08 11.59
C ALA A 805 39.70 -4.66 13.07
N SER A 806 40.95 -4.52 13.50
CA SER A 806 41.30 -4.05 14.85
C SER A 806 40.98 -2.57 15.10
N ASP A 807 40.65 -1.80 14.06
CA ASP A 807 40.20 -0.40 14.22
C ASP A 807 38.72 -0.31 14.65
N VAL A 808 37.99 -1.44 14.63
CA VAL A 808 36.58 -1.53 15.00
C VAL A 808 36.42 -2.23 16.34
N THR A 809 35.65 -1.60 17.23
CA THR A 809 35.33 -2.12 18.56
C THR A 809 33.84 -2.39 18.70
N GLU A 810 33.49 -3.34 19.58
CA GLU A 810 32.13 -3.65 20.02
C GLU A 810 32.19 -3.80 21.57
N GLY A 811 31.24 -3.19 22.28
CA GLY A 811 31.25 -3.22 23.76
C GLY A 811 32.51 -2.64 24.42
N GLY A 812 33.34 -1.87 23.69
CA GLY A 812 34.62 -1.32 24.14
C GLY A 812 35.85 -2.23 23.92
N GLY A 813 35.67 -3.45 23.42
CA GLY A 813 36.75 -4.36 23.00
C GLY A 813 36.83 -4.52 21.48
N ALA A 814 37.83 -5.23 20.95
CA ALA A 814 37.91 -5.48 19.50
C ALA A 814 36.69 -6.26 19.00
N ALA A 815 36.00 -5.75 17.97
CA ALA A 815 34.72 -6.30 17.51
C ALA A 815 34.85 -7.77 17.04
N ALA A 816 35.98 -8.14 16.45
CA ALA A 816 36.25 -9.51 16.00
C ALA A 816 36.33 -10.55 17.14
N HIS A 817 36.45 -10.11 18.40
CA HIS A 817 36.46 -10.98 19.58
C HIS A 817 35.18 -10.84 20.43
N ALA A 818 34.23 -10.01 20.01
CA ALA A 818 32.98 -9.82 20.73
C ALA A 818 32.07 -11.06 20.58
N THR A 819 31.33 -11.38 21.65
CA THR A 819 30.46 -12.57 21.65
C THR A 819 29.33 -12.38 20.65
N GLY A 820 29.12 -13.37 19.77
CA GLY A 820 28.08 -13.33 18.74
C GLY A 820 28.40 -12.41 17.56
N VAL A 821 29.64 -11.93 17.45
CA VAL A 821 30.15 -11.16 16.31
C VAL A 821 31.22 -11.98 15.59
N HIS A 822 31.04 -12.18 14.29
CA HIS A 822 31.98 -12.95 13.46
C HIS A 822 32.52 -12.07 12.33
N LEU A 823 33.81 -11.77 12.34
CA LEU A 823 34.47 -11.11 11.21
C LEU A 823 34.44 -12.07 10.00
N LEU A 824 33.81 -11.64 8.91
CA LEU A 824 33.76 -12.39 7.66
C LEU A 824 34.94 -12.03 6.75
N SER A 825 35.18 -10.73 6.57
CA SER A 825 36.22 -10.24 5.68
C SER A 825 36.64 -8.80 6.00
N LEU A 826 37.76 -8.40 5.40
CA LEU A 826 38.24 -7.03 5.34
C LEU A 826 38.47 -6.70 3.86
N GLU A 827 37.51 -6.02 3.24
CA GLU A 827 37.48 -5.79 1.80
C GLU A 827 37.42 -4.29 1.53
N SER A 828 38.30 -3.79 0.66
CA SER A 828 38.24 -2.42 0.14
C SER A 828 38.08 -1.33 1.22
N GLY A 829 38.74 -1.49 2.37
CA GLY A 829 38.65 -0.53 3.48
C GLY A 829 37.37 -0.62 4.31
N THR A 830 36.71 -1.78 4.31
CA THR A 830 35.51 -2.10 5.10
C THR A 830 35.71 -3.40 5.86
N ALA A 831 35.45 -3.39 7.17
CA ALA A 831 35.37 -4.60 7.97
C ALA A 831 33.92 -5.12 7.97
N VAL A 832 33.74 -6.40 7.64
CA VAL A 832 32.43 -7.02 7.45
C VAL A 832 32.18 -8.03 8.57
N PHE A 833 31.12 -7.83 9.33
CA PHE A 833 30.78 -8.66 10.50
C PHE A 833 29.43 -9.34 10.32
N ARG A 834 29.33 -10.64 10.58
CA ARG A 834 28.06 -11.32 10.77
C ARG A 834 27.65 -11.26 12.24
N VAL A 835 26.41 -10.87 12.50
CA VAL A 835 25.81 -10.85 13.84
C VAL A 835 24.44 -11.52 13.85
N GLY A 836 24.11 -12.18 14.96
CA GLY A 836 22.78 -12.72 15.21
C GLY A 836 21.80 -11.67 15.73
N SER A 837 20.73 -12.12 16.38
CA SER A 837 19.80 -11.24 17.10
C SER A 837 20.46 -10.64 18.34
N GLY A 838 20.21 -9.36 18.59
CA GLY A 838 20.79 -8.64 19.74
C GLY A 838 20.97 -7.16 19.46
N THR A 839 21.54 -6.45 20.43
CA THR A 839 21.92 -5.04 20.29
C THR A 839 23.43 -4.94 20.31
N TYR A 840 23.99 -4.23 19.33
CA TYR A 840 25.43 -4.10 19.12
C TYR A 840 25.80 -2.62 18.99
N THR A 841 26.98 -2.26 19.49
CA THR A 841 27.54 -0.91 19.30
C THR A 841 28.91 -1.00 18.65
N PHE A 842 28.97 -0.82 17.33
CA PHE A 842 30.24 -0.78 16.61
C PHE A 842 30.83 0.63 16.66
N ARG A 843 32.11 0.75 17.00
CA ARG A 843 32.84 2.02 16.96
C ARG A 843 34.14 1.87 16.20
N ARG A 844 34.34 2.74 15.21
CA ARG A 844 35.62 2.88 14.50
C ARG A 844 36.35 4.10 15.04
N CYS A 845 37.55 3.89 15.59
CA CYS A 845 38.42 4.97 16.07
C CYS A 845 39.54 5.25 15.07
N SER A 846 39.84 6.51 14.79
CA SER A 846 40.92 6.91 13.85
C SER A 846 42.32 6.85 14.45
N ALA A 847 42.45 6.87 15.78
CA ALA A 847 43.70 6.77 16.49
C ALA A 847 43.55 5.91 17.76
N CYS A 848 43.50 4.59 17.61
CA CYS A 848 43.93 3.69 18.69
C CYS A 848 45.44 3.46 18.54
N THR A 849 46.24 4.33 19.14
CA THR A 849 47.61 3.98 19.50
C THR A 849 47.56 2.78 20.45
N ARG A 850 48.39 1.77 20.19
CA ARG A 850 48.64 0.68 21.13
C ARG A 850 49.22 1.28 22.41
N GLY A 851 48.43 1.38 23.47
CA GLY A 851 48.86 2.02 24.72
C GLY A 851 47.98 1.65 25.91
N SER A 852 48.44 0.65 26.65
CA SER A 852 48.12 0.32 28.05
C SER A 852 46.65 0.13 28.47
N HIS A 853 46.36 -1.11 28.87
CA HIS A 853 45.41 -1.43 29.94
C HIS A 853 45.62 -0.50 31.14
N ARG A 854 44.83 0.58 31.27
CA ARG A 854 44.48 1.31 32.51
C ARG A 854 43.74 2.61 32.17
N ALA A 855 42.46 2.51 31.81
CA ALA A 855 41.49 3.62 31.94
C ALA A 855 40.05 3.11 31.77
N VAL A 856 39.69 1.99 32.40
CA VAL A 856 38.28 1.59 32.56
C VAL A 856 37.92 1.77 34.03
N ALA A 857 37.86 3.02 34.47
CA ALA A 857 37.30 3.43 35.74
C ALA A 857 37.17 4.96 35.74
N LEU A 858 36.29 5.54 34.92
CA LEU A 858 35.73 6.88 35.20
C LEU A 858 34.52 7.30 34.32
N PHE A 859 34.02 6.44 33.41
CA PHE A 859 32.86 6.77 32.55
C PHE A 859 31.60 5.92 32.79
N THR A 860 31.46 5.33 33.99
CA THR A 860 30.20 4.71 34.45
C THR A 860 29.26 5.69 35.17
N GLY A 861 29.61 6.98 35.28
CA GLY A 861 28.87 7.96 36.07
C GLY A 861 27.76 8.77 35.38
N ILE A 862 27.66 8.76 34.04
CA ILE A 862 26.75 9.69 33.32
C ILE A 862 25.61 8.96 32.57
N ALA A 863 25.74 7.66 32.29
CA ALA A 863 24.66 6.87 31.67
C ALA A 863 23.54 6.48 32.66
N GLY A 864 23.80 6.50 33.98
CA GLY A 864 22.82 6.14 35.01
C GLY A 864 21.78 7.23 35.33
N VAL A 865 22.03 8.50 34.98
CA VAL A 865 21.16 9.63 35.37
C VAL A 865 20.10 9.96 34.30
N VAL A 866 20.35 9.59 33.03
CA VAL A 866 19.39 9.83 31.94
C VAL A 866 18.31 8.74 31.89
N LEU A 867 18.63 7.49 32.24
CA LEU A 867 17.66 6.39 32.26
C LEU A 867 16.69 6.45 33.45
N ALA A 868 17.13 6.99 34.61
CA ALA A 868 16.27 7.20 35.78
C ALA A 868 15.26 8.35 35.59
N SER A 869 15.56 9.31 34.71
CA SER A 869 14.70 10.47 34.45
C SER A 869 13.54 10.14 33.50
N LEU A 870 13.70 9.18 32.57
CA LEU A 870 12.60 8.72 31.70
C LEU A 870 11.61 7.76 32.39
N VAL A 871 12.09 6.90 33.29
CA VAL A 871 11.23 5.96 34.03
C VAL A 871 10.34 6.69 35.05
N THR A 872 10.81 7.81 35.61
CA THR A 872 10.04 8.63 36.56
C THR A 872 8.98 9.49 35.84
N LEU A 873 9.23 9.95 34.61
CA LEU A 873 8.26 10.73 33.83
C LEU A 873 7.06 9.89 33.34
N VAL A 874 7.29 8.61 33.02
CA VAL A 874 6.24 7.67 32.61
C VAL A 874 5.39 7.22 33.81
N ALA A 875 5.98 7.09 35.01
CA ALA A 875 5.26 6.76 36.24
C ALA A 875 4.37 7.93 36.74
N VAL A 876 4.81 9.18 36.57
CA VAL A 876 4.03 10.38 36.95
C VAL A 876 2.86 10.63 35.97
N ARG A 877 3.02 10.36 34.67
CA ARG A 877 1.91 10.42 33.70
C ARG A 877 0.84 9.34 33.93
N ARG A 878 1.22 8.13 34.36
CA ARG A 878 0.26 7.04 34.71
C ARG A 878 -0.46 7.25 36.05
N ARG A 879 0.10 8.02 36.99
CA ARG A 879 -0.60 8.39 38.24
C ARG A 879 -1.59 9.54 38.05
N ARG A 880 -1.31 10.52 37.17
CA ARG A 880 -2.27 11.60 36.85
C ARG A 880 -3.51 11.12 36.07
N SER A 881 -3.37 10.14 35.19
CA SER A 881 -4.51 9.56 34.45
C SER A 881 -5.42 8.67 35.31
N ARG A 882 -4.92 8.10 36.41
CA ARG A 882 -5.74 7.36 37.40
C ARG A 882 -6.42 8.27 38.43
N ALA A 883 -5.88 9.46 38.71
CA ALA A 883 -6.52 10.43 39.59
C ALA A 883 -7.70 11.17 38.91
N LEU A 884 -7.60 11.44 37.60
CA LEU A 884 -8.68 12.09 36.83
C LEU A 884 -9.89 11.17 36.56
N ARG A 885 -9.73 9.84 36.56
CA ARG A 885 -10.85 8.88 36.45
C ARG A 885 -11.57 8.58 37.78
N ARG A 886 -11.15 9.19 38.89
CA ARG A 886 -11.85 9.09 40.20
C ARG A 886 -12.59 10.38 40.59
N ALA A 887 -12.56 11.42 39.74
CA ALA A 887 -13.24 12.70 39.98
C ALA A 887 -14.36 12.99 38.96
N GLN A 888 -14.75 12.01 38.14
CA GLN A 888 -15.94 12.05 37.27
C GLN A 888 -16.70 10.71 37.36
N GLY A 889 -16.99 10.30 38.58
CA GLY A 889 -18.06 9.37 38.90
C GLY A 889 -19.25 10.16 39.40
#